data_AF-A0A535Z5E1-F1
#
_entry.id   AF-A0A535Z5E1-F1
#
_cell.length_a   1.000
_cell.length_b   1.000
_cell.length_c   1.000
_cell.angle_alpha   90.00
_cell.angle_beta   90.00
_cell.angle_gamma   90.00
#
_symmetry.space_group_name_H-M   'P 1'
#
loop_
_entity.id
_entity.type
_entity.pdbx_description
1 polymer ?
#
loop_
_entity_poly.entity_id
_entity_poly.type
_entity_poly.pdbx_seq_one_letter_code
_entity_poly.pdbx_strand_id
1 'polypeptide(L)'
;MPPFRALSGSARLYALTVIAIGAVILPISWFWFSPLSLGALPTLLYLAVGTQIAALRPIPWKTGHQSVVDPLLVASGLFSPGPGVGLVAWLATFDGRVPGRTIPWWAFLFNRAAYATTHVLPSMAVASLGVGAWWSTPVRTISYIVSAVALNYLITALAIALVSRSSFWTTLLDNVGLAAMIPTIALNFAGGILYLLLYAQPYPVGYVIAPGLFGFVLAVRSTIADVQRQTILKDQTLDLAAQALDARDRYTESHSIRVSELAGALGDHLELGDRECELIRTAGALHDLGKIGVRDDILNKAGPLSEEEWEIMRRHPDIGADMIAQHSALAEVAPIVRHHHERWDGSGYPAGLKGDVIPFGARILSVADSFDTITGARLYRPSLMTPIEAVEDISRRASHWYDPNVVDALREIHGLRPLEVTDRPEVPRRITTLRVIRANPGFSSLLTAIAISSLGDPLTQVATLVSIYAATADPRFVALAFITQAMGTVLMSTVFGGVADRFSRRGLVVALELCRAAILVATPFVVAGGVMAHVNRATQWWLLVPILFCLAAINAIVQPARQAAVPNLVPPGQIGKANAIVAATTMLAGAVGFGVAGGLLAIFQSPYMLFIADAATFALAAVIVVGIPNLGGGIVKTPVAGALVRSWSIVAARPHLVIAGLASFLLAISFPALLALAYSMTKQDGGQTYSILELVLSVGVFVGSVAVSRYAAIGSMRTVGAGLMLTGAFSVAIAFGPPVAFVALALFIASFGNPIYAVANQTALIEAADPTNRGSVMASRFGIVQTASILGTAVGGLVTLQFTASGAYGVLGVGLVILALYAIAAGRSTTNPLHGAAYEEAALQQAKT
;
A
#
# COMPACT_ATOMS: atom_id res chain seq x y z
N MET A 1 5.79 -36.12 -14.29
CA MET A 1 7.18 -36.40 -14.74
C MET A 1 7.28 -37.87 -15.15
N PRO A 2 8.06 -38.20 -16.19
CA PRO A 2 8.24 -39.58 -16.64
C PRO A 2 9.03 -40.45 -15.63
N PRO A 3 8.93 -41.79 -15.71
CA PRO A 3 9.77 -42.70 -14.95
C PRO A 3 11.23 -42.59 -15.41
N PHE A 4 12.19 -42.85 -14.51
CA PHE A 4 13.63 -42.62 -14.77
C PHE A 4 14.16 -43.27 -16.06
N ARG A 5 13.69 -44.47 -16.39
CA ARG A 5 14.11 -45.22 -17.60
C ARG A 5 13.67 -44.56 -18.91
N ALA A 6 12.63 -43.72 -18.89
CA ALA A 6 12.11 -43.00 -20.06
C ALA A 6 12.79 -41.63 -20.28
N LEU A 7 13.69 -41.21 -19.38
CA LEU A 7 14.52 -40.01 -19.57
C LEU A 7 15.62 -40.26 -20.60
N SER A 8 16.01 -39.20 -21.31
CA SER A 8 17.18 -39.17 -22.20
C SER A 8 18.47 -39.52 -21.42
N GLY A 9 19.50 -39.99 -22.13
CA GLY A 9 20.79 -40.32 -21.49
C GLY A 9 21.40 -39.13 -20.76
N SER A 10 21.33 -37.94 -21.36
CA SER A 10 21.76 -36.68 -20.75
C SER A 10 20.93 -36.28 -19.53
N ALA A 11 19.60 -36.38 -19.57
CA ALA A 11 18.76 -36.09 -18.40
C ALA A 11 19.00 -37.07 -17.24
N ARG A 12 19.22 -38.37 -17.54
CA ARG A 12 19.58 -39.36 -16.52
C ARG A 12 20.93 -39.08 -15.87
N LEU A 13 21.96 -38.80 -16.69
CA LEU A 13 23.29 -38.46 -16.20
C LEU A 13 23.23 -37.20 -15.32
N TYR A 14 22.63 -36.13 -15.83
CA TYR A 14 22.50 -34.86 -15.11
C TYR A 14 21.77 -35.00 -13.77
N ALA A 15 20.65 -35.73 -13.73
CA ALA A 15 19.91 -35.96 -12.50
C ALA A 15 20.75 -36.74 -11.46
N LEU A 16 21.51 -37.76 -11.90
CA LEU A 16 22.43 -38.49 -11.02
C LEU A 16 23.60 -37.62 -10.54
N THR A 17 24.15 -36.76 -11.40
CA THR A 17 25.23 -35.82 -11.04
C THR A 17 24.77 -34.84 -9.95
N VAL A 18 23.58 -34.23 -10.07
CA VAL A 18 23.04 -33.32 -9.03
C VAL A 18 22.76 -34.08 -7.73
N ILE A 19 22.23 -35.30 -7.79
CA ILE A 19 22.03 -36.15 -6.60
C ILE A 19 23.36 -36.46 -5.91
N ALA A 20 24.39 -36.83 -6.68
CA ALA A 20 25.72 -37.12 -6.15
C ALA A 20 26.37 -35.88 -5.51
N ILE A 21 26.31 -34.72 -6.16
CA ILE A 21 26.85 -33.45 -5.62
C ILE A 21 26.15 -33.10 -4.31
N GLY A 22 24.81 -33.11 -4.28
CA GLY A 22 24.04 -32.76 -3.08
C GLY A 22 24.22 -33.74 -1.91
N ALA A 23 24.61 -34.99 -2.18
CA ALA A 23 24.96 -35.98 -1.16
C ALA A 23 26.42 -35.85 -0.68
N VAL A 24 27.37 -35.61 -1.58
CA VAL A 24 28.82 -35.51 -1.28
C VAL A 24 29.20 -34.19 -0.62
N ILE A 25 28.50 -33.09 -0.95
CA ILE A 25 28.78 -31.77 -0.37
C ILE A 25 28.52 -31.72 1.14
N LEU A 26 27.58 -32.51 1.65
CA LEU A 26 27.24 -32.56 3.08
C LEU A 26 28.45 -32.99 3.94
N PRO A 27 29.03 -34.21 3.79
CA PRO A 27 30.18 -34.65 4.57
C PRO A 27 31.45 -33.82 4.30
N ILE A 28 31.63 -33.26 3.10
CA ILE A 28 32.71 -32.29 2.85
C ILE A 28 32.48 -31.04 3.73
N SER A 29 31.31 -30.40 3.67
CA SER A 29 31.04 -29.20 4.47
C SER A 29 31.18 -29.45 5.98
N TRP A 30 30.84 -30.65 6.45
CA TRP A 30 31.00 -31.09 7.84
C TRP A 30 32.47 -31.13 8.30
N PHE A 31 33.39 -31.48 7.42
CA PHE A 31 34.83 -31.47 7.70
C PHE A 31 35.39 -30.04 7.82
N TRP A 32 34.94 -29.12 6.97
CA TRP A 32 35.50 -27.75 6.89
C TRP A 32 34.87 -26.74 7.87
N PHE A 33 33.59 -26.90 8.24
CA PHE A 33 32.85 -25.91 9.07
C PHE A 33 32.57 -26.37 10.51
N SER A 34 33.29 -27.39 10.98
CA SER A 34 33.14 -28.06 12.28
C SER A 34 31.82 -28.82 12.48
N PRO A 35 31.81 -29.87 13.34
CA PRO A 35 30.57 -30.55 13.71
C PRO A 35 29.63 -29.62 14.48
N LEU A 36 28.32 -29.81 14.25
CA LEU A 36 27.25 -29.03 14.86
C LEU A 36 27.34 -28.98 16.38
N SER A 37 27.31 -27.77 16.95
CA SER A 37 27.28 -27.59 18.40
C SER A 37 25.89 -27.94 18.98
N LEU A 38 25.87 -28.57 20.15
CA LEU A 38 24.61 -28.97 20.81
C LEU A 38 23.68 -27.78 21.07
N GLY A 39 24.24 -26.58 21.33
CA GLY A 39 23.48 -25.34 21.52
C GLY A 39 22.80 -24.81 20.25
N ALA A 40 23.22 -25.22 19.05
CA ALA A 40 22.59 -24.84 17.79
C ALA A 40 21.35 -25.70 17.45
N LEU A 41 21.21 -26.89 18.05
CA LEU A 41 20.15 -27.84 17.73
C LEU A 41 18.72 -27.32 17.94
N PRO A 42 18.38 -26.58 19.02
CA PRO A 42 17.02 -26.05 19.20
C PRO A 42 16.63 -25.08 18.09
N THR A 43 17.54 -24.20 17.68
CA THR A 43 17.33 -23.21 16.60
C THR A 43 17.20 -23.87 15.24
N LEU A 44 18.03 -24.88 14.96
CA LEU A 44 17.96 -25.65 13.71
C LEU A 44 16.70 -26.52 13.63
N LEU A 45 16.25 -27.10 14.75
CA LEU A 45 14.98 -27.81 14.82
C LEU A 45 13.80 -26.86 14.59
N TYR A 46 13.82 -25.68 15.21
CA TYR A 46 12.83 -24.62 14.99
C TYR A 46 12.76 -24.20 13.51
N LEU A 47 13.91 -23.92 12.88
CA LEU A 47 13.99 -23.58 11.45
C LEU A 47 13.57 -24.74 10.55
N ALA A 48 13.87 -25.99 10.91
CA ALA A 48 13.42 -27.18 10.20
C ALA A 48 11.90 -27.36 10.26
N VAL A 49 11.25 -27.16 11.42
CA VAL A 49 9.78 -27.20 11.53
C VAL A 49 9.15 -26.12 10.64
N GLY A 50 9.66 -24.89 10.66
CA GLY A 50 9.23 -23.84 9.74
C GLY A 50 9.40 -24.25 8.27
N THR A 51 10.56 -24.82 7.92
CA THR A 51 10.88 -25.21 6.53
C THR A 51 9.93 -26.30 6.05
N GLN A 52 9.57 -27.24 6.93
CA GLN A 52 8.65 -28.32 6.64
C GLN A 52 7.19 -27.84 6.48
N ILE A 53 6.77 -26.82 7.24
CA ILE A 53 5.47 -26.16 7.02
C ILE A 53 5.46 -25.39 5.69
N ALA A 54 6.58 -24.75 5.32
CA ALA A 54 6.77 -24.04 4.06
C ALA A 54 6.81 -24.97 2.83
N ALA A 55 7.33 -26.18 3.00
CA ALA A 55 7.39 -27.22 1.97
C ALA A 55 6.02 -27.84 1.71
N LEU A 56 5.17 -28.01 2.73
CA LEU A 56 3.80 -28.55 2.63
C LEU A 56 2.78 -27.59 1.98
N ARG A 57 3.18 -26.36 1.62
CA ARG A 57 2.37 -25.41 0.86
C ARG A 57 3.07 -24.98 -0.45
N PRO A 58 3.32 -25.91 -1.38
CA PRO A 58 3.93 -25.60 -2.67
C PRO A 58 2.96 -24.82 -3.56
N ILE A 59 3.48 -23.86 -4.33
CA ILE A 59 2.66 -23.07 -5.28
C ILE A 59 2.57 -23.83 -6.61
N PRO A 60 1.36 -24.12 -7.14
CA PRO A 60 1.18 -24.75 -8.44
C PRO A 60 1.37 -23.73 -9.57
N TRP A 61 2.21 -24.08 -10.54
CA TRP A 61 2.48 -23.30 -11.76
C TRP A 61 1.93 -24.04 -12.98
N LYS A 62 1.83 -23.37 -14.15
CA LYS A 62 1.45 -23.98 -15.44
C LYS A 62 2.22 -25.28 -15.74
N THR A 63 3.48 -25.37 -15.30
CA THR A 63 4.41 -26.47 -15.58
C THR A 63 5.16 -26.99 -14.33
N GLY A 64 4.56 -26.94 -13.13
CA GLY A 64 5.21 -27.52 -11.96
C GLY A 64 4.68 -27.06 -10.61
N HIS A 65 5.53 -27.15 -9.59
CA HIS A 65 5.28 -26.76 -8.21
C HIS A 65 6.55 -26.13 -7.61
N GLN A 66 6.43 -25.05 -6.83
CA GLN A 66 7.58 -24.34 -6.22
C GLN A 66 7.34 -24.08 -4.73
N SER A 67 8.18 -24.63 -3.86
CA SER A 67 8.06 -24.54 -2.38
C SER A 67 8.60 -23.23 -1.79
N VAL A 68 8.20 -22.87 -0.56
CA VAL A 68 8.54 -21.58 0.10
C VAL A 68 9.77 -21.69 1.03
N VAL A 69 10.72 -22.59 0.74
CA VAL A 69 11.75 -23.00 1.71
C VAL A 69 12.95 -22.05 1.80
N ASP A 70 13.29 -21.38 0.69
CA ASP A 70 14.53 -20.61 0.53
C ASP A 70 14.81 -19.58 1.66
N PRO A 71 13.86 -18.76 2.18
CA PRO A 71 14.17 -17.81 3.24
C PRO A 71 14.61 -18.48 4.55
N LEU A 72 14.05 -19.64 4.88
CA LEU A 72 14.41 -20.39 6.08
C LEU A 72 15.71 -21.17 5.91
N LEU A 73 16.02 -21.59 4.68
CA LEU A 73 17.33 -22.15 4.34
C LEU A 73 18.42 -21.07 4.35
N VAL A 74 18.14 -19.83 3.91
CA VAL A 74 19.02 -18.67 4.10
C VAL A 74 19.28 -18.42 5.60
N ALA A 75 18.23 -18.37 6.42
CA ALA A 75 18.37 -18.21 7.88
C ALA A 75 19.22 -19.34 8.50
N SER A 76 18.94 -20.59 8.12
CA SER A 76 19.68 -21.77 8.57
C SER A 76 21.15 -21.72 8.15
N GLY A 77 21.45 -21.25 6.94
CA GLY A 77 22.81 -21.17 6.40
C GLY A 77 23.62 -19.97 6.89
N LEU A 78 22.97 -18.91 7.36
CA LEU A 78 23.63 -17.81 8.09
C LEU A 78 23.89 -18.17 9.56
N PHE A 79 23.00 -18.94 10.18
CA PHE A 79 23.10 -19.41 11.56
C PHE A 79 24.07 -20.59 11.74
N SER A 80 23.98 -21.59 10.85
CA SER A 80 24.83 -22.77 10.82
C SER A 80 25.20 -23.11 9.36
N PRO A 81 26.27 -22.48 8.85
CA PRO A 81 26.80 -22.75 7.51
C PRO A 81 27.15 -24.23 7.29
N GLY A 82 27.22 -24.65 6.03
CA GLY A 82 27.65 -26.00 5.67
C GLY A 82 26.66 -27.08 6.16
N PRO A 83 27.06 -27.95 7.10
CA PRO A 83 26.26 -29.09 7.53
C PRO A 83 24.88 -28.71 8.10
N GLY A 84 24.74 -27.58 8.79
CA GLY A 84 23.48 -27.18 9.44
C GLY A 84 22.35 -26.98 8.43
N VAL A 85 22.53 -26.05 7.48
CA VAL A 85 21.57 -25.87 6.38
C VAL A 85 21.46 -27.11 5.49
N GLY A 86 22.54 -27.87 5.30
CA GLY A 86 22.51 -29.13 4.55
C GLY A 86 21.54 -30.16 5.15
N LEU A 87 21.54 -30.34 6.47
CA LEU A 87 20.56 -31.20 7.16
C LEU A 87 19.13 -30.67 7.01
N VAL A 88 18.90 -29.36 7.19
CA VAL A 88 17.57 -28.76 7.03
C VAL A 88 17.06 -28.97 5.60
N ALA A 89 17.88 -28.76 4.58
CA ALA A 89 17.54 -29.00 3.18
C ALA A 89 17.24 -30.48 2.88
N TRP A 90 18.00 -31.42 3.46
CA TRP A 90 17.80 -32.86 3.24
C TRP A 90 16.67 -33.48 4.06
N LEU A 91 16.24 -32.87 5.17
CA LEU A 91 15.22 -33.42 6.07
C LEU A 91 13.87 -32.68 5.98
N ALA A 92 13.86 -31.35 5.91
CA ALA A 92 12.66 -30.52 6.09
C ALA A 92 11.99 -30.03 4.78
N THR A 93 12.37 -30.56 3.62
CA THR A 93 11.85 -30.14 2.30
C THR A 93 10.81 -31.10 1.72
N PHE A 94 10.02 -31.80 2.55
CA PHE A 94 8.97 -32.72 2.07
C PHE A 94 7.70 -31.96 1.67
N ASP A 95 7.19 -32.18 0.45
CA ASP A 95 6.10 -31.40 -0.15
C ASP A 95 4.75 -32.13 -0.16
N GLY A 96 4.60 -33.17 0.67
CA GLY A 96 3.40 -34.02 0.72
C GLY A 96 3.40 -35.16 -0.30
N ARG A 97 4.24 -35.14 -1.34
CA ARG A 97 4.23 -36.16 -2.39
C ARG A 97 4.99 -37.41 -1.97
N VAL A 98 4.26 -38.51 -1.79
CA VAL A 98 4.83 -39.82 -1.41
C VAL A 98 5.71 -40.38 -2.54
N PRO A 99 7.01 -40.64 -2.28
CA PRO A 99 7.91 -41.22 -3.27
C PRO A 99 7.45 -42.60 -3.74
N GLY A 100 7.59 -42.86 -5.04
CA GLY A 100 7.13 -44.11 -5.67
C GLY A 100 5.62 -44.20 -5.90
N ARG A 101 4.82 -43.27 -5.36
CA ARG A 101 3.36 -43.16 -5.63
C ARG A 101 3.01 -41.91 -6.43
N THR A 102 3.23 -40.72 -5.88
CA THR A 102 2.85 -39.44 -6.50
C THR A 102 4.04 -38.64 -7.04
N ILE A 103 5.28 -39.03 -6.69
CA ILE A 103 6.52 -38.50 -7.27
C ILE A 103 7.51 -39.65 -7.52
N PRO A 104 8.21 -39.71 -8.68
CA PRO A 104 9.28 -40.68 -8.88
C PRO A 104 10.43 -40.49 -7.88
N TRP A 105 10.99 -41.58 -7.37
CA TRP A 105 12.14 -41.56 -6.43
C TRP A 105 13.31 -40.70 -6.91
N TRP A 106 13.64 -40.74 -8.20
CA TRP A 106 14.71 -39.93 -8.78
C TRP A 106 14.44 -38.42 -8.66
N ALA A 107 13.19 -37.98 -8.88
CA ALA A 107 12.81 -36.58 -8.81
C ALA A 107 12.71 -36.10 -7.36
N PHE A 108 12.26 -36.97 -6.45
CA PHE A 108 12.27 -36.70 -5.00
C PHE A 108 13.70 -36.46 -4.48
N LEU A 109 14.65 -37.35 -4.81
CA LEU A 109 16.04 -37.20 -4.42
C LEU A 109 16.72 -36.01 -5.11
N PHE A 110 16.44 -35.78 -6.39
CA PHE A 110 16.94 -34.63 -7.16
C PHE A 110 16.57 -33.31 -6.49
N ASN A 111 15.29 -33.12 -6.12
CA ASN A 111 14.84 -31.86 -5.50
C ASN A 111 15.56 -31.57 -4.19
N ARG A 112 15.77 -32.59 -3.34
CA ARG A 112 16.45 -32.42 -2.03
C ARG A 112 17.94 -32.17 -2.21
N ALA A 113 18.59 -32.88 -3.13
CA ALA A 113 19.98 -32.65 -3.49
C ALA A 113 20.22 -31.28 -4.14
N ALA A 114 19.26 -30.79 -4.94
CA ALA A 114 19.28 -29.44 -5.49
C ALA A 114 19.22 -28.39 -4.36
N TYR A 115 18.22 -28.46 -3.47
CA TYR A 115 18.13 -27.55 -2.31
C TYR A 115 19.36 -27.61 -1.41
N ALA A 116 19.95 -28.79 -1.19
CA ALA A 116 21.20 -28.92 -0.45
C ALA A 116 22.36 -28.20 -1.18
N THR A 117 22.51 -28.43 -2.49
CA THR A 117 23.59 -27.81 -3.29
C THR A 117 23.46 -26.28 -3.36
N THR A 118 22.24 -25.76 -3.57
CA THR A 118 21.97 -24.33 -3.72
C THR A 118 22.12 -23.53 -2.43
N HIS A 119 22.05 -24.18 -1.26
CA HIS A 119 22.16 -23.50 0.04
C HIS A 119 23.46 -23.81 0.79
N VAL A 120 24.03 -25.01 0.65
CA VAL A 120 25.32 -25.36 1.28
C VAL A 120 26.45 -24.54 0.64
N LEU A 121 26.56 -24.47 -0.70
CA LEU A 121 27.62 -23.71 -1.37
C LEU A 121 27.64 -22.21 -0.97
N PRO A 122 26.53 -21.44 -1.07
CA PRO A 122 26.54 -20.04 -0.65
C PRO A 122 26.78 -19.87 0.85
N SER A 123 26.26 -20.77 1.71
CA SER A 123 26.49 -20.67 3.15
C SER A 123 27.98 -20.72 3.51
N MET A 124 28.74 -21.62 2.89
CA MET A 124 30.18 -21.75 3.08
C MET A 124 30.94 -20.52 2.55
N ALA A 125 30.60 -20.07 1.33
CA ALA A 125 31.21 -18.89 0.70
C ALA A 125 30.90 -17.56 1.43
N VAL A 126 29.80 -17.51 2.20
CA VAL A 126 29.37 -16.35 2.99
C VAL A 126 29.83 -16.42 4.45
N ALA A 127 30.24 -17.59 4.93
CA ALA A 127 30.79 -17.79 6.26
C ALA A 127 32.29 -17.46 6.37
N SER A 128 33.01 -17.42 5.25
CA SER A 128 34.39 -16.88 5.18
C SER A 128 34.44 -15.34 5.19
N LEU A 129 33.30 -14.66 5.01
CA LEU A 129 33.19 -13.21 5.16
C LEU A 129 33.11 -12.84 6.64
N GLY A 130 34.11 -12.08 7.12
CA GLY A 130 34.30 -11.76 8.54
C GLY A 130 33.10 -11.07 9.20
N VAL A 131 32.94 -11.34 10.50
CA VAL A 131 31.86 -10.80 11.34
C VAL A 131 32.45 -9.74 12.29
N GLY A 132 31.92 -8.52 12.28
CA GLY A 132 32.40 -7.47 13.19
C GLY A 132 31.90 -6.04 12.89
N ALA A 133 31.55 -5.73 11.64
CA ALA A 133 30.94 -4.45 11.26
C ALA A 133 29.43 -4.60 11.03
N TRP A 134 28.64 -3.56 11.30
CA TRP A 134 27.18 -3.60 11.15
C TRP A 134 26.72 -3.96 9.71
N TRP A 135 27.51 -3.58 8.70
CA TRP A 135 27.24 -3.89 7.29
C TRP A 135 27.57 -5.35 6.91
N SER A 136 28.31 -6.11 7.73
CA SER A 136 28.74 -7.47 7.35
C SER A 136 27.54 -8.41 7.20
N THR A 137 26.55 -8.36 8.09
CA THR A 137 25.36 -9.23 7.99
C THR A 137 24.47 -8.89 6.77
N PRO A 138 24.17 -7.63 6.45
CA PRO A 138 23.56 -7.25 5.18
C PRO A 138 24.32 -7.76 3.95
N VAL A 139 25.64 -7.53 3.85
CA VAL A 139 26.44 -7.98 2.70
C VAL A 139 26.43 -9.50 2.59
N ARG A 140 26.67 -10.21 3.70
CA ARG A 140 26.57 -11.68 3.78
C ARG A 140 25.22 -12.19 3.29
N THR A 141 24.12 -11.55 3.70
CA THR A 141 22.75 -11.89 3.29
C THR A 141 22.55 -11.69 1.78
N ILE A 142 22.98 -10.56 1.21
CA ILE A 142 22.87 -10.27 -0.23
C ILE A 142 23.68 -11.29 -1.05
N SER A 143 24.95 -11.49 -0.71
CA SER A 143 25.84 -12.43 -1.41
C SER A 143 25.32 -13.87 -1.35
N TYR A 144 24.72 -14.28 -0.22
CA TYR A 144 24.05 -15.57 -0.11
C TYR A 144 22.90 -15.66 -1.11
N ILE A 145 21.94 -14.72 -1.06
CA ILE A 145 20.70 -14.79 -1.82
C ILE A 145 20.96 -14.77 -3.32
N VAL A 146 21.82 -13.87 -3.80
CA VAL A 146 22.17 -13.79 -5.22
C VAL A 146 22.78 -15.11 -5.70
N SER A 147 23.70 -15.70 -4.93
CA SER A 147 24.35 -16.97 -5.28
C SER A 147 23.38 -18.15 -5.24
N ALA A 148 22.54 -18.25 -4.21
CA ALA A 148 21.55 -19.33 -4.04
C ALA A 148 20.47 -19.30 -5.14
N VAL A 149 19.95 -18.10 -5.44
CA VAL A 149 18.96 -17.89 -6.51
C VAL A 149 19.57 -18.21 -7.87
N ALA A 150 20.78 -17.73 -8.18
CA ALA A 150 21.46 -18.05 -9.44
C ALA A 150 21.69 -19.56 -9.61
N LEU A 151 22.23 -20.24 -8.59
CA LEU A 151 22.41 -21.70 -8.60
C LEU A 151 21.08 -22.44 -8.81
N ASN A 152 20.02 -22.02 -8.11
CA ASN A 152 18.70 -22.68 -8.18
C ASN A 152 18.07 -22.55 -9.57
N TYR A 153 18.10 -21.36 -10.17
CA TYR A 153 17.60 -21.15 -11.53
C TYR A 153 18.43 -21.89 -12.58
N LEU A 154 19.76 -21.90 -12.48
CA LEU A 154 20.62 -22.65 -13.40
C LEU A 154 20.36 -24.17 -13.36
N ILE A 155 20.29 -24.74 -12.15
CA ILE A 155 20.01 -26.18 -11.96
C ILE A 155 18.61 -26.54 -12.46
N THR A 156 17.62 -25.71 -12.14
CA THR A 156 16.21 -25.96 -12.51
C THR A 156 15.98 -25.80 -14.01
N ALA A 157 16.51 -24.75 -14.65
CA ALA A 157 16.36 -24.53 -16.08
C ALA A 157 17.06 -25.62 -16.91
N LEU A 158 18.24 -26.08 -16.48
CA LEU A 158 18.95 -27.17 -17.15
C LEU A 158 18.23 -28.52 -16.99
N ALA A 159 17.66 -28.80 -15.81
CA ALA A 159 16.82 -29.98 -15.59
C ALA A 159 15.58 -29.97 -16.50
N ILE A 160 14.86 -28.84 -16.57
CA ILE A 160 13.66 -28.70 -17.40
C ILE A 160 14.00 -28.82 -18.88
N ALA A 161 15.06 -28.15 -19.35
CA ALA A 161 15.50 -28.23 -20.75
C ALA A 161 15.84 -29.67 -21.18
N LEU A 162 16.58 -30.42 -20.36
CA LEU A 162 16.95 -31.81 -20.64
C LEU A 162 15.76 -32.80 -20.60
N VAL A 163 14.74 -32.52 -19.78
CA VAL A 163 13.52 -33.34 -19.66
C VAL A 163 12.52 -33.03 -20.78
N SER A 164 12.28 -31.74 -21.06
CA SER A 164 11.31 -31.25 -22.04
C SER A 164 11.84 -31.20 -23.48
N ARG A 165 13.16 -31.36 -23.66
CA ARG A 165 13.88 -31.15 -24.94
C ARG A 165 13.77 -29.72 -25.51
N SER A 166 13.53 -28.73 -24.64
CA SER A 166 13.54 -27.32 -24.99
C SER A 166 14.97 -26.74 -24.97
N SER A 167 15.17 -25.57 -25.58
CA SER A 167 16.43 -24.84 -25.45
C SER A 167 16.67 -24.43 -24.00
N PHE A 168 17.90 -24.56 -23.51
CA PHE A 168 18.28 -24.06 -22.19
C PHE A 168 18.04 -22.56 -22.08
N TRP A 169 18.37 -21.78 -23.11
CA TRP A 169 18.26 -20.32 -23.07
C TRP A 169 16.81 -19.83 -23.07
N THR A 170 15.90 -20.46 -23.82
CA THR A 170 14.47 -20.13 -23.72
C THR A 170 13.95 -20.54 -22.34
N THR A 171 14.22 -21.78 -21.92
CA THR A 171 13.81 -22.29 -20.60
C THR A 171 14.33 -21.42 -19.45
N LEU A 172 15.53 -20.84 -19.58
CA LEU A 172 16.08 -19.90 -18.60
C LEU A 172 15.36 -18.55 -18.67
N LEU A 173 15.21 -17.94 -19.84
CA LEU A 173 14.54 -16.63 -20.00
C LEU A 173 13.06 -16.66 -19.60
N ASP A 174 12.34 -17.73 -19.98
CA ASP A 174 10.92 -17.95 -19.68
C ASP A 174 10.67 -18.08 -18.16
N ASN A 175 11.62 -18.65 -17.40
CA ASN A 175 11.54 -18.81 -15.94
C ASN A 175 12.20 -17.66 -15.15
N VAL A 176 13.22 -17.01 -15.71
CA VAL A 176 13.95 -15.85 -15.14
C VAL A 176 13.34 -14.53 -15.63
N GLY A 177 12.02 -14.49 -15.78
CA GLY A 177 11.30 -13.23 -15.95
C GLY A 177 11.55 -12.32 -14.74
N LEU A 178 11.91 -11.06 -14.97
CA LEU A 178 12.17 -10.08 -13.90
C LEU A 178 11.02 -9.95 -12.90
N ALA A 179 9.78 -10.19 -13.34
CA ALA A 179 8.57 -10.22 -12.51
C ALA A 179 8.52 -11.38 -11.49
N ALA A 180 9.25 -12.48 -11.73
CA ALA A 180 9.35 -13.63 -10.82
C ALA A 180 10.66 -13.61 -10.02
N MET A 181 11.76 -13.14 -10.60
CA MET A 181 13.05 -13.10 -9.91
C MET A 181 13.11 -12.07 -8.77
N ILE A 182 12.56 -10.86 -8.98
CA ILE A 182 12.63 -9.79 -7.96
C ILE A 182 11.84 -10.15 -6.68
N PRO A 183 10.59 -10.68 -6.72
CA PRO A 183 9.90 -11.11 -5.51
C PRO A 183 10.61 -12.26 -4.79
N THR A 184 11.23 -13.19 -5.51
CA THR A 184 11.99 -14.31 -4.91
C THR A 184 13.25 -13.81 -4.19
N ILE A 185 14.02 -12.91 -4.80
CA ILE A 185 15.18 -12.29 -4.15
C ILE A 185 14.74 -11.49 -2.90
N ALA A 186 13.66 -10.70 -3.01
CA ALA A 186 13.13 -9.93 -1.88
C ALA A 186 12.67 -10.83 -0.72
N LEU A 187 11.88 -11.87 -1.00
CA LEU A 187 11.37 -12.79 0.01
C LEU A 187 12.49 -13.53 0.75
N ASN A 188 13.55 -13.92 0.03
CA ASN A 188 14.68 -14.63 0.60
C ASN A 188 15.49 -13.78 1.60
N PHE A 189 15.39 -12.44 1.56
CA PHE A 189 16.00 -11.56 2.55
C PHE A 189 15.34 -11.67 3.94
N ALA A 190 14.07 -12.08 4.02
CA ALA A 190 13.47 -12.39 5.32
C ALA A 190 14.29 -13.43 6.11
N GLY A 191 15.09 -14.27 5.43
CA GLY A 191 16.06 -15.17 6.05
C GLY A 191 17.18 -14.47 6.83
N GLY A 192 17.70 -13.34 6.35
CA GLY A 192 18.70 -12.54 7.09
C GLY A 192 18.10 -11.86 8.33
N ILE A 193 16.83 -11.45 8.26
CA ILE A 193 16.09 -10.90 9.40
C ILE A 193 15.77 -12.00 10.43
N LEU A 194 15.34 -13.18 9.98
CA LEU A 194 15.15 -14.36 10.82
C LEU A 194 16.46 -14.78 11.51
N TYR A 195 17.60 -14.76 10.79
CA TYR A 195 18.92 -14.98 11.38
C TYR A 195 19.22 -13.97 12.50
N LEU A 196 19.07 -12.66 12.26
CA LEU A 196 19.30 -11.62 13.27
C LEU A 196 18.41 -11.81 14.52
N LEU A 197 17.12 -12.11 14.33
CA LEU A 197 16.18 -12.35 15.44
C LEU A 197 16.57 -13.57 16.29
N LEU A 198 17.01 -14.67 15.67
CA LEU A 198 17.33 -15.92 16.38
C LEU A 198 18.76 -15.93 16.97
N TYR A 199 19.68 -15.18 16.36
CA TYR A 199 21.08 -15.04 16.81
C TYR A 199 21.22 -14.12 18.03
N ALA A 200 20.23 -13.27 18.33
CA ALA A 200 20.21 -12.33 19.46
C ALA A 200 20.00 -13.00 20.84
N GLN A 201 20.89 -13.92 21.21
CA GLN A 201 20.96 -14.51 22.54
C GLN A 201 21.36 -13.46 23.59
N PRO A 202 20.82 -13.52 24.83
CA PRO A 202 20.06 -14.62 25.43
C PRO A 202 18.52 -14.44 25.40
N TYR A 203 17.98 -13.51 24.62
CA TYR A 203 16.57 -13.12 24.75
C TYR A 203 15.61 -14.01 23.92
N PRO A 204 14.61 -14.66 24.54
CA PRO A 204 13.71 -15.58 23.83
C PRO A 204 12.75 -14.89 22.83
N VAL A 205 12.71 -13.56 22.83
CA VAL A 205 11.84 -12.72 21.97
C VAL A 205 11.98 -13.09 20.48
N GLY A 206 13.18 -13.44 20.02
CA GLY A 206 13.43 -13.88 18.65
C GLY A 206 12.56 -15.08 18.22
N TYR A 207 12.41 -16.07 19.10
CA TYR A 207 11.59 -17.27 18.86
C TYR A 207 10.08 -16.99 18.93
N VAL A 208 9.66 -15.89 19.55
CA VAL A 208 8.25 -15.46 19.63
C VAL A 208 7.86 -14.61 18.42
N ILE A 209 8.80 -13.86 17.83
CA ILE A 209 8.56 -13.00 16.65
C ILE A 209 8.79 -13.74 15.33
N ALA A 210 9.74 -14.66 15.27
CA ALA A 210 10.03 -15.44 14.07
C ALA A 210 8.81 -16.21 13.48
N PRO A 211 7.85 -16.74 14.26
CA PRO A 211 6.61 -17.33 13.71
C PRO A 211 5.72 -16.32 13.00
N GLY A 212 5.68 -15.06 13.48
CA GLY A 212 4.96 -13.97 12.82
C GLY A 212 5.61 -13.57 11.49
N LEU A 213 6.94 -13.43 11.47
CA LEU A 213 7.69 -13.15 10.25
C LEU A 213 7.62 -14.32 9.24
N PHE A 214 7.54 -15.57 9.73
CA PHE A 214 7.30 -16.75 8.90
C PHE A 214 5.88 -16.79 8.32
N GLY A 215 4.85 -16.55 9.14
CA GLY A 215 3.46 -16.46 8.69
C GLY A 215 3.25 -15.35 7.65
N PHE A 216 3.95 -14.22 7.83
CA PHE A 216 4.08 -13.17 6.83
C PHE A 216 4.67 -13.71 5.52
N VAL A 217 5.86 -14.34 5.54
CA VAL A 217 6.53 -14.89 4.34
C VAL A 217 5.61 -15.82 3.53
N LEU A 218 4.79 -16.64 4.20
CA LEU A 218 3.81 -17.50 3.54
C LEU A 218 2.65 -16.70 2.92
N ALA A 219 2.02 -15.78 3.67
CA ALA A 219 0.89 -14.99 3.20
C ALA A 219 1.25 -14.06 2.03
N VAL A 220 2.45 -13.48 2.06
CA VAL A 220 3.05 -12.72 0.96
C VAL A 220 3.05 -13.51 -0.33
N ARG A 221 3.59 -14.74 -0.28
CA ARG A 221 3.90 -15.51 -1.48
C ARG A 221 2.69 -16.17 -2.10
N SER A 222 1.70 -16.62 -1.29
CA SER A 222 0.41 -17.04 -1.84
C SER A 222 -0.25 -15.90 -2.62
N THR A 223 -0.20 -14.69 -2.07
CA THR A 223 -0.86 -13.52 -2.66
C THR A 223 -0.21 -13.05 -3.96
N ILE A 224 1.13 -13.15 -4.13
CA ILE A 224 1.77 -12.89 -5.45
C ILE A 224 1.20 -13.83 -6.50
N ALA A 225 1.13 -15.13 -6.19
CA ALA A 225 0.77 -16.16 -7.15
C ALA A 225 -0.71 -16.07 -7.58
N ASP A 226 -1.60 -15.72 -6.64
CA ASP A 226 -3.01 -15.46 -6.93
C ASP A 226 -3.17 -14.26 -7.89
N VAL A 227 -2.49 -13.13 -7.60
CA VAL A 227 -2.53 -11.92 -8.44
C VAL A 227 -1.96 -12.17 -9.83
N GLN A 228 -0.77 -12.76 -9.94
CA GLN A 228 -0.14 -13.07 -11.23
C GLN A 228 -0.99 -14.00 -12.10
N ARG A 229 -1.80 -14.87 -11.49
CA ARG A 229 -2.73 -15.76 -12.20
C ARG A 229 -3.94 -15.01 -12.75
N GLN A 230 -4.47 -14.03 -12.03
CA GLN A 230 -5.62 -13.22 -12.48
C GLN A 230 -5.24 -12.24 -13.59
N THR A 231 -4.11 -11.54 -13.47
CA THR A 231 -3.61 -10.59 -14.49
C THR A 231 -3.56 -11.22 -15.88
N ILE A 232 -2.91 -12.39 -16.00
CA ILE A 232 -2.71 -13.07 -17.30
C ILE A 232 -4.05 -13.41 -17.98
N LEU A 233 -5.08 -13.73 -17.21
CA LEU A 233 -6.42 -14.02 -17.75
C LEU A 233 -7.14 -12.73 -18.18
N LYS A 234 -7.06 -11.67 -17.36
CA LYS A 234 -7.75 -10.39 -17.58
C LYS A 234 -7.27 -9.66 -18.84
N ASP A 235 -5.95 -9.62 -19.03
CA ASP A 235 -5.35 -8.96 -20.20
C ASP A 235 -5.67 -9.77 -21.48
N GLN A 236 -5.63 -11.11 -21.41
CA GLN A 236 -6.08 -12.00 -22.49
C GLN A 236 -7.57 -11.83 -22.84
N THR A 237 -8.46 -11.56 -21.87
CA THR A 237 -9.88 -11.33 -22.14
C THR A 237 -10.14 -9.98 -22.82
N LEU A 238 -9.42 -8.91 -22.47
CA LEU A 238 -9.54 -7.62 -23.15
C LEU A 238 -9.03 -7.68 -24.59
N ASP A 239 -7.84 -8.24 -24.79
CA ASP A 239 -7.25 -8.37 -26.13
C ASP A 239 -8.17 -9.17 -27.06
N LEU A 240 -8.78 -10.26 -26.57
CA LEU A 240 -9.75 -11.07 -27.31
C LEU A 240 -11.09 -10.33 -27.55
N ALA A 241 -11.54 -9.47 -26.63
CA ALA A 241 -12.78 -8.71 -26.81
C ALA A 241 -12.63 -7.60 -27.86
N ALA A 242 -11.48 -6.90 -27.87
CA ALA A 242 -11.15 -5.92 -28.91
C ALA A 242 -11.01 -6.62 -30.27
N GLN A 243 -10.18 -7.66 -30.36
CA GLN A 243 -9.99 -8.45 -31.59
C GLN A 243 -11.29 -9.05 -32.13
N ALA A 244 -12.28 -9.37 -31.27
CA ALA A 244 -13.59 -9.85 -31.70
C ALA A 244 -14.52 -8.75 -32.27
N LEU A 245 -14.33 -7.49 -31.87
CA LEU A 245 -14.99 -6.33 -32.47
C LEU A 245 -14.33 -6.00 -33.83
N ASP A 246 -13.00 -5.86 -33.84
CA ASP A 246 -12.20 -5.53 -35.02
C ASP A 246 -12.26 -6.61 -36.13
N ALA A 247 -12.60 -7.85 -35.78
CA ALA A 247 -12.84 -8.92 -36.75
C ALA A 247 -14.21 -8.82 -37.47
N ARG A 248 -15.13 -7.94 -37.04
CA ARG A 248 -16.48 -7.79 -37.60
C ARG A 248 -16.82 -6.39 -38.11
N ASP A 249 -16.28 -5.34 -37.51
CA ASP A 249 -16.34 -3.98 -38.05
C ASP A 249 -15.02 -3.65 -38.78
N ARG A 250 -15.11 -3.06 -39.98
CA ARG A 250 -13.95 -2.76 -40.83
C ARG A 250 -13.27 -1.42 -40.50
N TYR A 251 -13.60 -0.80 -39.36
CA TYR A 251 -13.31 0.60 -39.08
C TYR A 251 -12.70 0.91 -37.69
N THR A 252 -12.80 -0.03 -36.73
CA THR A 252 -12.84 0.31 -35.29
C THR A 252 -11.52 0.71 -34.61
N GLU A 253 -10.43 -0.06 -34.74
CA GLU A 253 -9.18 0.15 -33.98
C GLU A 253 -8.73 1.63 -33.92
N SER A 254 -8.73 2.31 -35.07
CA SER A 254 -8.26 3.70 -35.15
C SER A 254 -9.25 4.74 -34.61
N HIS A 255 -10.55 4.44 -34.61
CA HIS A 255 -11.62 5.37 -34.25
C HIS A 255 -11.78 5.49 -32.74
N SER A 256 -11.97 4.36 -32.04
CA SER A 256 -12.18 4.33 -30.59
C SER A 256 -10.99 4.92 -29.80
N ILE A 257 -9.76 4.83 -30.36
CA ILE A 257 -8.57 5.47 -29.80
C ILE A 257 -8.67 7.01 -29.91
N ARG A 258 -8.97 7.57 -31.10
CA ARG A 258 -9.07 9.02 -31.29
C ARG A 258 -10.22 9.63 -30.49
N VAL A 259 -11.37 8.94 -30.42
CA VAL A 259 -12.51 9.34 -29.59
C VAL A 259 -12.14 9.33 -28.10
N SER A 260 -11.41 8.31 -27.62
CA SER A 260 -10.86 8.25 -26.26
C SER A 260 -9.93 9.43 -25.95
N GLU A 261 -8.93 9.69 -26.80
CA GLU A 261 -7.95 10.76 -26.61
C GLU A 261 -8.61 12.15 -26.58
N LEU A 262 -9.51 12.43 -27.53
CA LEU A 262 -10.23 13.70 -27.60
C LEU A 262 -11.20 13.89 -26.42
N ALA A 263 -11.96 12.86 -26.04
CA ALA A 263 -12.85 12.93 -24.89
C ALA A 263 -12.08 13.15 -23.57
N GLY A 264 -10.88 12.56 -23.44
CA GLY A 264 -9.96 12.85 -22.36
C GLY A 264 -9.50 14.32 -22.33
N ALA A 265 -9.03 14.84 -23.48
CA ALA A 265 -8.56 16.22 -23.60
C ALA A 265 -9.66 17.26 -23.31
N LEU A 266 -10.90 17.02 -23.76
CA LEU A 266 -12.07 17.82 -23.41
C LEU A 266 -12.34 17.82 -21.90
N GLY A 267 -12.21 16.67 -21.24
CA GLY A 267 -12.34 16.56 -19.78
C GLY A 267 -11.26 17.34 -19.02
N ASP A 268 -10.00 17.23 -19.46
CA ASP A 268 -8.87 17.94 -18.87
C ASP A 268 -9.04 19.48 -19.02
N HIS A 269 -9.54 19.95 -20.17
CA HIS A 269 -9.83 21.37 -20.43
C HIS A 269 -11.01 21.92 -19.63
N LEU A 270 -11.97 21.07 -19.23
CA LEU A 270 -13.13 21.42 -18.39
C LEU A 270 -12.82 21.47 -16.87
N GLU A 271 -11.54 21.44 -16.48
CA GLU A 271 -11.06 21.38 -15.08
C GLU A 271 -11.55 20.14 -14.29
N LEU A 272 -11.84 19.02 -14.96
CA LEU A 272 -12.21 17.77 -14.29
C LEU A 272 -11.03 17.15 -13.51
N GLY A 273 -11.32 16.11 -12.73
CA GLY A 273 -10.30 15.31 -12.05
C GLY A 273 -9.72 14.23 -12.96
N ASP A 274 -8.43 13.93 -12.79
CA ASP A 274 -7.69 12.94 -13.59
C ASP A 274 -8.42 11.58 -13.70
N ARG A 275 -9.15 11.18 -12.62
CA ARG A 275 -9.96 9.95 -12.54
C ARG A 275 -11.20 10.02 -13.44
N GLU A 276 -11.89 11.15 -13.44
CA GLU A 276 -13.06 11.40 -14.27
C GLU A 276 -12.67 11.45 -15.76
N CYS A 277 -11.54 12.06 -16.09
CA CYS A 277 -10.97 12.03 -17.44
C CYS A 277 -10.62 10.60 -17.88
N GLU A 278 -10.04 9.77 -17.01
CA GLU A 278 -9.70 8.38 -17.33
C GLU A 278 -10.94 7.48 -17.52
N LEU A 279 -12.01 7.71 -16.76
CA LEU A 279 -13.31 7.06 -17.02
C LEU A 279 -13.88 7.45 -18.38
N ILE A 280 -13.72 8.72 -18.79
CA ILE A 280 -14.16 9.22 -20.10
C ILE A 280 -13.31 8.64 -21.25
N ARG A 281 -11.97 8.55 -21.10
CA ARG A 281 -11.09 7.84 -22.05
C ARG A 281 -11.50 6.37 -22.18
N THR A 282 -11.73 5.70 -21.06
CA THR A 282 -12.21 4.30 -21.04
C THR A 282 -13.59 4.15 -21.71
N ALA A 283 -14.46 5.16 -21.60
CA ALA A 283 -15.72 5.19 -22.32
C ALA A 283 -15.52 5.32 -23.83
N GLY A 284 -14.67 6.26 -24.28
CA GLY A 284 -14.35 6.45 -25.71
C GLY A 284 -13.76 5.18 -26.36
N ALA A 285 -12.92 4.46 -25.63
CA ALA A 285 -12.35 3.19 -26.10
C ALA A 285 -13.38 2.05 -26.27
N LEU A 286 -14.55 2.13 -25.60
CA LEU A 286 -15.53 1.04 -25.50
C LEU A 286 -16.96 1.41 -25.95
N HIS A 287 -17.21 2.66 -26.37
CA HIS A 287 -18.54 3.18 -26.66
C HIS A 287 -19.33 2.33 -27.67
N ASP A 288 -18.61 1.80 -28.66
CA ASP A 288 -19.12 1.03 -29.78
C ASP A 288 -19.25 -0.48 -29.52
N LEU A 289 -18.84 -0.99 -28.35
CA LEU A 289 -18.71 -2.44 -28.09
C LEU A 289 -20.00 -3.23 -28.39
N GLY A 290 -21.17 -2.62 -28.17
CA GLY A 290 -22.46 -3.25 -28.42
C GLY A 290 -22.79 -3.50 -29.90
N LYS A 291 -21.99 -2.98 -30.85
CA LYS A 291 -22.09 -3.33 -32.28
C LYS A 291 -21.88 -4.83 -32.53
N ILE A 292 -21.23 -5.56 -31.61
CA ILE A 292 -21.16 -7.04 -31.62
C ILE A 292 -22.58 -7.66 -31.61
N GLY A 293 -23.56 -7.02 -30.96
CA GLY A 293 -24.95 -7.47 -30.94
C GLY A 293 -25.77 -7.11 -32.18
N VAL A 294 -25.21 -6.36 -33.13
CA VAL A 294 -25.83 -6.03 -34.42
C VAL A 294 -25.50 -7.13 -35.45
N ARG A 295 -26.43 -7.40 -36.36
CA ARG A 295 -26.22 -8.36 -37.46
C ARG A 295 -25.29 -7.78 -38.51
N ASP A 296 -24.42 -8.61 -39.10
CA ASP A 296 -23.43 -8.14 -40.09
C ASP A 296 -24.06 -7.53 -41.34
N ASP A 297 -25.25 -7.97 -41.74
CA ASP A 297 -26.00 -7.45 -42.90
C ASP A 297 -26.61 -6.06 -42.67
N ILE A 298 -26.77 -5.65 -41.40
CA ILE A 298 -27.14 -4.30 -41.00
C ILE A 298 -25.88 -3.46 -40.75
N LEU A 299 -24.92 -4.00 -39.99
CA LEU A 299 -23.68 -3.31 -39.60
C LEU A 299 -22.80 -2.92 -40.80
N ASN A 300 -22.66 -3.82 -41.78
CA ASN A 300 -21.84 -3.60 -42.98
C ASN A 300 -22.66 -3.14 -44.20
N LYS A 301 -23.87 -2.61 -44.01
CA LYS A 301 -24.76 -2.21 -45.12
C LYS A 301 -24.19 -1.03 -45.92
N ALA A 302 -24.03 -1.21 -47.23
CA ALA A 302 -23.42 -0.21 -48.13
C ALA A 302 -24.36 0.96 -48.53
N GLY A 303 -25.55 1.04 -47.94
CA GLY A 303 -26.57 2.06 -48.21
C GLY A 303 -27.27 2.47 -46.90
N PRO A 304 -28.27 3.38 -46.96
CA PRO A 304 -29.00 3.79 -45.77
C PRO A 304 -29.71 2.62 -45.10
N LEU A 305 -29.79 2.67 -43.76
CA LEU A 305 -30.63 1.77 -42.97
C LEU A 305 -32.10 2.14 -43.14
N SER A 306 -32.99 1.15 -43.13
CA SER A 306 -34.44 1.35 -42.94
C SER A 306 -34.75 1.70 -41.48
N GLU A 307 -36.00 2.03 -41.15
CA GLU A 307 -36.35 2.39 -39.77
C GLU A 307 -36.28 1.18 -38.82
N GLU A 308 -36.62 -0.02 -39.31
CA GLU A 308 -36.51 -1.28 -38.56
C GLU A 308 -35.04 -1.68 -38.33
N GLU A 309 -34.17 -1.41 -39.31
CA GLU A 309 -32.72 -1.57 -39.16
C GLU A 309 -32.12 -0.51 -38.21
N TRP A 310 -32.69 0.70 -38.19
CA TRP A 310 -32.35 1.74 -37.22
C TRP A 310 -32.81 1.39 -35.79
N GLU A 311 -33.97 0.78 -35.59
CA GLU A 311 -34.37 0.26 -34.27
C GLU A 311 -33.36 -0.77 -33.74
N ILE A 312 -32.84 -1.65 -34.61
CA ILE A 312 -31.79 -2.60 -34.23
C ILE A 312 -30.48 -1.87 -33.94
N MET A 313 -30.08 -0.91 -34.78
CA MET A 313 -28.84 -0.14 -34.59
C MET A 313 -28.86 0.71 -33.30
N ARG A 314 -30.00 1.34 -32.96
CA ARG A 314 -30.16 2.17 -31.75
C ARG A 314 -29.98 1.41 -30.44
N ARG A 315 -29.95 0.08 -30.46
CA ARG A 315 -29.73 -0.76 -29.27
C ARG A 315 -28.26 -1.00 -28.93
N HIS A 316 -27.30 -0.62 -29.79
CA HIS A 316 -25.88 -0.84 -29.50
C HIS A 316 -25.37 -0.13 -28.22
N PRO A 317 -25.86 1.05 -27.77
CA PRO A 317 -25.40 1.66 -26.52
C PRO A 317 -25.87 0.89 -25.29
N ASP A 318 -27.10 0.36 -25.31
CA ASP A 318 -27.61 -0.52 -24.26
C ASP A 318 -26.86 -1.86 -24.24
N ILE A 319 -26.71 -2.52 -25.39
CA ILE A 319 -25.98 -3.80 -25.49
C ILE A 319 -24.53 -3.62 -25.02
N GLY A 320 -23.87 -2.54 -25.44
CA GLY A 320 -22.52 -2.19 -25.02
C GLY A 320 -22.46 -1.94 -23.53
N ALA A 321 -23.33 -1.06 -23.00
CA ALA A 321 -23.40 -0.76 -21.59
C ALA A 321 -23.81 -1.95 -20.70
N ASP A 322 -24.59 -2.89 -21.21
CA ASP A 322 -24.96 -4.14 -20.52
C ASP A 322 -23.77 -5.12 -20.48
N MET A 323 -22.99 -5.22 -21.57
CA MET A 323 -21.74 -5.99 -21.61
C MET A 323 -20.64 -5.36 -20.73
N ILE A 324 -20.62 -4.03 -20.63
CA ILE A 324 -19.67 -3.23 -19.84
C ILE A 324 -20.06 -3.21 -18.35
N ALA A 325 -21.36 -3.25 -18.03
CA ALA A 325 -21.89 -3.43 -16.68
C ALA A 325 -21.83 -4.89 -16.20
N GLN A 326 -21.64 -5.87 -17.09
CA GLN A 326 -21.22 -7.24 -16.78
C GLN A 326 -19.73 -7.31 -16.35
N HIS A 327 -19.32 -6.34 -15.53
CA HIS A 327 -18.03 -6.28 -14.83
C HIS A 327 -18.18 -5.30 -13.64
N SER A 328 -17.58 -5.58 -12.45
CA SER A 328 -17.65 -4.70 -11.22
C SER A 328 -17.11 -3.15 -11.12
N ALA A 329 -14.90 -1.82 -12.23
CA ALA A 329 -14.49 -0.47 -12.76
C ALA A 329 -15.28 0.02 -14.03
N LEU A 330 -15.50 -0.82 -15.05
CA LEU A 330 -16.30 -0.49 -16.25
C LEU A 330 -17.79 -0.18 -15.99
N ALA A 331 -18.44 -0.73 -14.98
CA ALA A 331 -19.75 -0.25 -14.50
C ALA A 331 -19.86 1.26 -14.18
N GLU A 332 -18.76 1.98 -13.84
CA GLU A 332 -18.78 3.46 -13.77
C GLU A 332 -18.72 4.11 -15.17
N VAL A 333 -18.24 3.38 -16.16
CA VAL A 333 -18.18 3.73 -17.60
C VAL A 333 -19.49 3.38 -18.32
N ALA A 334 -20.24 2.36 -17.87
CA ALA A 334 -21.48 1.92 -18.51
C ALA A 334 -22.57 3.00 -18.64
N PRO A 335 -22.80 3.91 -17.68
CA PRO A 335 -23.71 5.05 -17.88
C PRO A 335 -23.20 6.06 -18.93
N ILE A 336 -21.88 6.20 -19.08
CA ILE A 336 -21.28 7.06 -20.11
C ILE A 336 -21.52 6.43 -21.49
N VAL A 337 -21.28 5.12 -21.63
CA VAL A 337 -21.49 4.39 -22.88
C VAL A 337 -22.98 4.22 -23.23
N ARG A 338 -23.88 4.02 -22.24
CA ARG A 338 -25.32 3.90 -22.54
C ARG A 338 -25.88 5.19 -23.15
N HIS A 339 -25.44 6.35 -22.68
CA HIS A 339 -26.06 7.63 -22.96
C HIS A 339 -25.28 8.54 -23.92
N HIS A 340 -24.28 8.02 -24.65
CA HIS A 340 -23.46 8.84 -25.57
C HIS A 340 -24.21 9.34 -26.82
N HIS A 341 -25.36 8.73 -27.15
CA HIS A 341 -26.29 9.20 -28.19
C HIS A 341 -27.51 9.96 -27.65
N GLU A 342 -27.54 10.31 -26.35
CA GLU A 342 -28.51 11.28 -25.83
C GLU A 342 -28.17 12.67 -26.38
N ARG A 343 -29.19 13.51 -26.57
CA ARG A 343 -29.05 14.87 -27.14
C ARG A 343 -29.55 15.91 -26.17
N TRP A 344 -28.89 17.06 -26.15
CA TRP A 344 -29.17 18.14 -25.19
C TRP A 344 -30.65 18.56 -25.11
N ASP A 345 -31.39 18.51 -26.22
CA ASP A 345 -32.82 18.82 -26.28
C ASP A 345 -33.77 17.68 -25.88
N GLY A 346 -33.28 16.45 -25.71
CA GLY A 346 -34.07 15.23 -25.47
C GLY A 346 -34.43 14.43 -26.73
N SER A 347 -33.91 14.79 -27.92
CA SER A 347 -34.16 14.06 -29.18
C SER A 347 -33.22 12.86 -29.43
N GLY A 348 -32.49 12.44 -28.39
CA GLY A 348 -31.51 11.34 -28.44
C GLY A 348 -32.09 9.99 -28.01
N TYR A 349 -31.20 9.02 -27.82
CA TYR A 349 -31.52 7.65 -27.42
C TYR A 349 -30.40 7.07 -26.53
N PRO A 350 -30.66 6.03 -25.69
CA PRO A 350 -31.88 5.22 -25.61
C PRO A 350 -33.01 5.77 -24.71
N ALA A 351 -32.73 6.68 -23.78
CA ALA A 351 -33.68 7.09 -22.73
C ALA A 351 -34.31 8.48 -22.93
N GLY A 352 -33.89 9.25 -23.94
CA GLY A 352 -34.44 10.58 -24.23
C GLY A 352 -34.06 11.61 -23.17
N LEU A 353 -32.87 11.47 -22.58
CA LEU A 353 -32.39 12.34 -21.50
C LEU A 353 -32.13 13.75 -22.04
N LYS A 354 -32.50 14.76 -21.25
CA LYS A 354 -32.44 16.17 -21.65
C LYS A 354 -31.54 16.97 -20.72
N GLY A 355 -30.76 17.88 -21.30
CA GLY A 355 -29.93 18.85 -20.58
C GLY A 355 -29.10 18.21 -19.48
N ASP A 356 -29.22 18.73 -18.26
CA ASP A 356 -28.39 18.29 -17.13
C ASP A 356 -28.66 16.89 -16.61
N VAL A 357 -29.71 16.20 -17.09
CA VAL A 357 -29.98 14.80 -16.76
C VAL A 357 -29.02 13.84 -17.49
N ILE A 358 -28.45 14.27 -18.62
CA ILE A 358 -27.45 13.48 -19.36
C ILE A 358 -26.15 13.38 -18.53
N PRO A 359 -25.58 12.18 -18.30
CA PRO A 359 -24.30 12.04 -17.59
C PRO A 359 -23.20 12.90 -18.22
N PHE A 360 -22.47 13.71 -17.44
CA PHE A 360 -21.55 14.71 -18.00
C PHE A 360 -20.48 14.12 -18.93
N GLY A 361 -19.92 12.96 -18.58
CA GLY A 361 -19.00 12.23 -19.45
C GLY A 361 -19.62 11.77 -20.78
N ALA A 362 -20.93 11.50 -20.82
CA ALA A 362 -21.63 11.12 -22.06
C ALA A 362 -21.80 12.33 -22.98
N ARG A 363 -22.01 13.54 -22.42
CA ARG A 363 -22.03 14.80 -23.19
C ARG A 363 -20.68 15.07 -23.87
N ILE A 364 -19.59 14.81 -23.14
CA ILE A 364 -18.20 14.92 -23.65
C ILE A 364 -17.97 13.88 -24.76
N LEU A 365 -18.33 12.62 -24.52
CA LEU A 365 -18.17 11.53 -25.48
C LEU A 365 -18.99 11.74 -26.76
N SER A 366 -20.22 12.25 -26.66
CA SER A 366 -21.10 12.55 -27.81
C SER A 366 -20.47 13.58 -28.76
N VAL A 367 -19.79 14.60 -28.21
CA VAL A 367 -19.05 15.59 -29.00
C VAL A 367 -17.78 14.99 -29.62
N ALA A 368 -17.07 14.13 -28.88
CA ALA A 368 -15.83 13.50 -29.35
C ALA A 368 -16.06 12.48 -30.49
N ASP A 369 -17.07 11.59 -30.37
CA ASP A 369 -17.51 10.72 -31.48
C ASP A 369 -17.93 11.58 -32.67
N SER A 370 -18.88 12.51 -32.49
CA SER A 370 -19.39 13.35 -33.57
C SER A 370 -18.26 14.04 -34.36
N PHE A 371 -17.23 14.55 -33.67
CA PHE A 371 -16.09 15.18 -34.31
C PHE A 371 -15.23 14.20 -35.13
N ASP A 372 -14.90 13.02 -34.58
CA ASP A 372 -14.12 12.02 -35.31
C ASP A 372 -14.92 11.41 -36.47
N THR A 373 -16.22 11.16 -36.27
CA THR A 373 -17.17 10.67 -37.26
C THR A 373 -17.35 11.64 -38.45
N ILE A 374 -17.24 12.95 -38.23
CA ILE A 374 -17.33 13.99 -39.29
C ILE A 374 -16.00 14.16 -40.03
N THR A 375 -14.87 14.15 -39.31
CA THR A 375 -13.54 14.42 -39.87
C THR A 375 -12.86 13.19 -40.48
N GLY A 376 -13.21 11.98 -40.03
CA GLY A 376 -12.64 10.71 -40.50
C GLY A 376 -13.01 10.36 -41.95
N ALA A 377 -12.04 9.85 -42.70
CA ALA A 377 -12.28 9.26 -44.02
C ALA A 377 -12.84 7.84 -43.89
N ARG A 378 -13.82 7.47 -44.73
CA ARG A 378 -14.45 6.14 -44.75
C ARG A 378 -14.15 5.42 -46.07
N LEU A 379 -14.15 4.09 -46.05
CA LEU A 379 -13.77 3.25 -47.20
C LEU A 379 -14.58 3.50 -48.48
N TYR A 380 -15.77 4.09 -48.36
CA TYR A 380 -16.68 4.45 -49.45
C TYR A 380 -17.08 5.94 -49.47
N ARG A 381 -16.43 6.80 -48.67
CA ARG A 381 -16.73 8.23 -48.61
C ARG A 381 -15.51 9.06 -48.16
N PRO A 382 -15.06 10.06 -48.92
CA PRO A 382 -14.05 11.02 -48.45
C PRO A 382 -14.48 11.67 -47.13
N SER A 383 -13.49 12.16 -46.37
CA SER A 383 -13.75 13.05 -45.22
C SER A 383 -14.66 14.21 -45.66
N LEU A 384 -15.67 14.53 -44.85
CA LEU A 384 -16.74 15.45 -45.23
C LEU A 384 -16.41 16.91 -44.91
N MET A 385 -15.52 17.16 -43.95
CA MET A 385 -15.19 18.47 -43.42
C MET A 385 -13.76 18.47 -42.86
N THR A 386 -13.06 19.60 -42.99
CA THR A 386 -11.84 19.85 -42.21
C THR A 386 -12.16 19.96 -40.70
N PRO A 387 -11.16 19.82 -39.81
CA PRO A 387 -11.36 19.99 -38.37
C PRO A 387 -12.08 21.29 -37.99
N ILE A 388 -11.75 22.42 -38.63
CA ILE A 388 -12.38 23.72 -38.31
C ILE A 388 -13.85 23.73 -38.72
N GLU A 389 -14.17 23.25 -39.93
CA GLU A 389 -15.55 23.14 -40.42
C GLU A 389 -16.39 22.18 -39.56
N ALA A 390 -15.78 21.10 -39.03
CA ALA A 390 -16.43 20.18 -38.10
C ALA A 390 -16.74 20.84 -36.74
N VAL A 391 -15.81 21.63 -36.19
CA VAL A 391 -16.08 22.42 -34.97
C VAL A 391 -17.18 23.45 -35.22
N GLU A 392 -17.22 24.11 -36.38
CA GLU A 392 -18.30 25.05 -36.71
C GLU A 392 -19.66 24.36 -36.90
N ASP A 393 -19.71 23.18 -37.52
CA ASP A 393 -20.95 22.41 -37.66
C ASP A 393 -21.50 21.92 -36.32
N ILE A 394 -20.61 21.46 -35.42
CA ILE A 394 -20.94 21.13 -34.03
C ILE A 394 -21.40 22.39 -33.28
N SER A 395 -20.73 23.53 -33.48
CA SER A 395 -21.07 24.82 -32.86
C SER A 395 -22.48 25.29 -33.23
N ARG A 396 -22.93 25.06 -34.47
CA ARG A 396 -24.31 25.36 -34.91
C ARG A 396 -25.39 24.50 -34.23
N ARG A 397 -25.01 23.44 -33.50
CA ARG A 397 -25.93 22.55 -32.75
C ARG A 397 -25.70 22.58 -31.23
N ALA A 398 -24.89 23.52 -30.73
CA ALA A 398 -24.75 23.79 -29.30
C ALA A 398 -26.12 24.19 -28.70
N SER A 399 -26.39 23.76 -27.47
CA SER A 399 -27.68 23.93 -26.79
C SER A 399 -28.90 23.30 -27.50
N HIS A 400 -28.68 22.49 -28.55
CA HIS A 400 -29.72 21.70 -29.21
C HIS A 400 -29.39 20.21 -29.23
N TRP A 401 -28.23 19.81 -29.78
CA TRP A 401 -27.74 18.42 -29.68
C TRP A 401 -26.64 18.28 -28.64
N TYR A 402 -25.77 19.28 -28.50
CA TYR A 402 -24.57 19.22 -27.65
C TYR A 402 -24.61 20.22 -26.49
N ASP A 403 -23.99 19.86 -25.35
CA ASP A 403 -23.81 20.74 -24.19
C ASP A 403 -22.91 21.94 -24.58
N PRO A 404 -23.36 23.19 -24.40
CA PRO A 404 -22.60 24.38 -24.83
C PRO A 404 -21.24 24.53 -24.13
N ASN A 405 -21.05 24.01 -22.91
CA ASN A 405 -19.75 24.06 -22.25
C ASN A 405 -18.74 23.09 -22.88
N VAL A 406 -19.20 21.92 -23.34
CA VAL A 406 -18.35 20.94 -24.03
C VAL A 406 -17.99 21.44 -25.43
N VAL A 407 -18.94 22.08 -26.12
CA VAL A 407 -18.67 22.73 -27.41
C VAL A 407 -17.65 23.86 -27.26
N ASP A 408 -17.74 24.69 -26.22
CA ASP A 408 -16.73 25.72 -25.97
C ASP A 408 -15.34 25.14 -25.69
N ALA A 409 -15.23 24.04 -24.93
CA ALA A 409 -13.95 23.36 -24.74
C ALA A 409 -13.37 22.85 -26.08
N LEU A 410 -14.19 22.29 -26.97
CA LEU A 410 -13.77 21.91 -28.32
C LEU A 410 -13.31 23.13 -29.15
N ARG A 411 -14.04 24.25 -29.07
CA ARG A 411 -13.68 25.50 -29.76
C ARG A 411 -12.34 26.03 -29.27
N GLU A 412 -12.12 26.09 -27.96
CA GLU A 412 -10.88 26.58 -27.37
C GLU A 412 -9.67 25.67 -27.70
N ILE A 413 -9.83 24.34 -27.65
CA ILE A 413 -8.79 23.37 -28.07
C ILE A 413 -8.38 23.60 -29.54
N HIS A 414 -9.33 23.96 -30.41
CA HIS A 414 -9.07 24.28 -31.82
C HIS A 414 -8.80 25.78 -32.09
N GLY A 415 -8.53 26.59 -31.06
CA GLY A 415 -8.11 27.99 -31.19
C GLY A 415 -9.23 28.98 -31.56
N LEU A 416 -10.49 28.57 -31.49
CA LEU A 416 -11.67 29.42 -31.69
C LEU A 416 -12.12 30.03 -30.35
N ARG A 417 -12.87 31.13 -30.41
CA ARG A 417 -13.46 31.78 -29.22
C ARG A 417 -14.67 30.99 -28.70
N PRO A 418 -15.06 31.15 -27.43
CA PRO A 418 -16.34 30.67 -26.89
C PRO A 418 -17.60 31.18 -27.61
N LEU A 419 -18.74 30.54 -27.34
CA LEU A 419 -20.07 30.94 -27.77
C LEU A 419 -20.70 31.97 -26.81
N GLU A 420 -21.42 32.94 -27.35
CA GLU A 420 -22.25 33.85 -26.55
C GLU A 420 -23.60 33.18 -26.22
N VAL A 421 -23.64 32.46 -25.09
CA VAL A 421 -24.82 31.74 -24.58
C VAL A 421 -25.24 32.37 -23.24
N THR A 422 -26.51 32.76 -23.13
CA THR A 422 -27.05 33.50 -21.98
C THR A 422 -27.31 32.64 -20.75
N ASP A 423 -27.78 31.41 -20.94
CA ASP A 423 -28.02 30.42 -19.87
C ASP A 423 -27.04 29.26 -20.03
N ARG A 424 -25.99 29.24 -19.20
CA ARG A 424 -24.98 28.17 -19.17
C ARG A 424 -25.24 27.24 -17.97
N PRO A 425 -25.30 25.91 -18.16
CA PRO A 425 -25.43 24.97 -17.05
C PRO A 425 -24.13 24.92 -16.22
N GLU A 426 -24.23 24.59 -14.93
CA GLU A 426 -23.07 24.55 -14.03
C GLU A 426 -22.11 23.41 -14.38
N VAL A 427 -20.92 23.76 -14.89
CA VAL A 427 -19.79 22.82 -15.02
C VAL A 427 -19.33 22.39 -13.61
N PRO A 428 -19.13 21.09 -13.33
CA PRO A 428 -18.66 20.60 -12.03
C PRO A 428 -17.17 20.91 -11.78
N ARG A 429 -16.85 22.19 -11.52
CA ARG A 429 -15.48 22.69 -11.37
C ARG A 429 -14.82 22.40 -10.02
N ARG A 430 -13.49 22.47 -10.01
CA ARG A 430 -12.60 22.14 -8.89
C ARG A 430 -12.69 23.12 -7.70
N ILE A 431 -13.57 22.83 -6.73
CA ILE A 431 -13.74 23.64 -5.49
C ILE A 431 -12.40 23.92 -4.78
N THR A 432 -12.09 25.18 -4.46
CA THR A 432 -10.81 25.59 -3.86
C THR A 432 -10.80 25.58 -2.32
N THR A 433 -9.63 25.33 -1.72
CA THR A 433 -9.45 25.14 -0.26
C THR A 433 -9.87 26.36 0.56
N LEU A 434 -9.46 27.56 0.14
CA LEU A 434 -9.80 28.82 0.83
C LEU A 434 -11.32 29.10 0.80
N ARG A 435 -12.03 28.65 -0.24
CA ARG A 435 -13.50 28.81 -0.35
C ARG A 435 -14.23 27.93 0.67
N VAL A 436 -13.80 26.68 0.85
CA VAL A 436 -14.38 25.77 1.87
C VAL A 436 -14.18 26.31 3.28
N ILE A 437 -13.00 26.83 3.63
CA ILE A 437 -12.75 27.37 4.97
C ILE A 437 -13.57 28.64 5.23
N ARG A 438 -13.59 29.59 4.29
CA ARG A 438 -14.31 30.87 4.46
C ARG A 438 -15.83 30.73 4.44
N ALA A 439 -16.39 29.77 3.70
CA ALA A 439 -17.84 29.57 3.60
C ALA A 439 -18.45 28.88 4.83
N ASN A 440 -17.64 28.19 5.64
CA ASN A 440 -18.13 27.30 6.71
C ASN A 440 -17.52 27.68 8.08
N PRO A 441 -18.05 28.70 8.78
CA PRO A 441 -17.42 29.23 10.00
C PRO A 441 -17.31 28.20 11.12
N GLY A 442 -18.32 27.33 11.31
CA GLY A 442 -18.26 26.25 12.31
C GLY A 442 -17.16 25.22 12.02
N PHE A 443 -16.92 24.92 10.74
CA PHE A 443 -15.79 24.09 10.32
C PHE A 443 -14.45 24.81 10.57
N SER A 444 -14.36 26.12 10.30
CA SER A 444 -13.17 26.91 10.60
C SER A 444 -12.83 26.89 12.10
N SER A 445 -13.82 27.06 12.99
CA SER A 445 -13.59 26.97 14.45
C SER A 445 -13.13 25.57 14.89
N LEU A 446 -13.72 24.51 14.34
CA LEU A 446 -13.27 23.14 14.60
C LEU A 446 -11.82 22.93 14.12
N LEU A 447 -11.47 23.43 12.95
CA LEU A 447 -10.13 23.36 12.37
C LEU A 447 -9.09 24.09 13.22
N THR A 448 -9.43 25.27 13.76
CA THR A 448 -8.56 26.01 14.68
C THR A 448 -8.36 25.26 16.00
N ALA A 449 -9.41 24.66 16.57
CA ALA A 449 -9.28 23.85 17.79
C ALA A 449 -8.40 22.60 17.56
N ILE A 450 -8.56 21.92 16.42
CA ILE A 450 -7.69 20.81 16.00
C ILE A 450 -6.23 21.28 15.90
N ALA A 451 -5.97 22.37 15.16
CA ALA A 451 -4.63 22.92 14.95
C ALA A 451 -3.91 23.23 16.27
N ILE A 452 -4.61 23.83 17.24
CA ILE A 452 -4.05 24.16 18.54
C ILE A 452 -3.71 22.89 19.33
N SER A 453 -4.66 21.94 19.44
CA SER A 453 -4.42 20.68 20.16
C SER A 453 -3.29 19.81 19.56
N SER A 454 -3.18 19.77 18.23
CA SER A 454 -2.14 18.99 17.54
C SER A 454 -0.77 19.70 17.46
N LEU A 455 -0.70 20.98 17.84
CA LEU A 455 0.56 21.65 18.16
C LEU A 455 1.07 21.26 19.55
N GLY A 456 0.14 20.90 20.45
CA GLY A 456 0.42 20.42 21.81
C GLY A 456 0.94 18.98 21.88
N ASP A 457 0.31 18.04 21.17
CA ASP A 457 0.66 16.61 21.20
C ASP A 457 2.20 16.30 21.16
N PRO A 458 3.01 16.96 20.30
CA PRO A 458 4.47 16.78 20.26
C PRO A 458 5.21 17.24 21.51
N LEU A 459 4.71 18.26 22.22
CA LEU A 459 5.34 18.80 23.43
C LEU A 459 5.38 17.72 24.52
N THR A 460 4.25 17.04 24.76
CA THR A 460 4.18 15.90 25.70
C THR A 460 4.97 14.68 25.21
N GLN A 461 4.97 14.40 23.89
CA GLN A 461 5.81 13.32 23.34
C GLN A 461 7.29 13.57 23.64
N VAL A 462 7.82 14.76 23.31
CA VAL A 462 9.20 15.14 23.62
C VAL A 462 9.44 15.08 25.13
N ALA A 463 8.56 15.68 25.95
CA ALA A 463 8.72 15.73 27.40
C ALA A 463 8.85 14.35 28.03
N THR A 464 7.96 13.41 27.67
CA THR A 464 7.96 12.06 28.23
C THR A 464 9.15 11.23 27.77
N LEU A 465 9.41 11.18 26.46
CA LEU A 465 10.47 10.33 25.91
C LEU A 465 11.87 10.83 26.33
N VAL A 466 12.10 12.15 26.33
CA VAL A 466 13.34 12.76 26.84
C VAL A 466 13.52 12.47 28.32
N SER A 467 12.47 12.60 29.15
CA SER A 467 12.55 12.29 30.59
C SER A 467 12.88 10.82 30.86
N ILE A 468 12.26 9.90 30.13
CA ILE A 468 12.50 8.45 30.27
C ILE A 468 13.92 8.10 29.81
N TYR A 469 14.38 8.60 28.67
CA TYR A 469 15.72 8.29 28.16
C TYR A 469 16.82 8.95 29.00
N ALA A 470 16.65 10.20 29.45
CA ALA A 470 17.62 10.86 30.33
C ALA A 470 17.76 10.16 31.70
N ALA A 471 16.69 9.53 32.20
CA ALA A 471 16.71 8.78 33.46
C ALA A 471 17.27 7.34 33.34
N THR A 472 17.34 6.76 32.13
CA THR A 472 17.64 5.33 31.93
C THR A 472 18.80 5.03 30.98
N ALA A 473 19.09 5.93 30.04
CA ALA A 473 19.98 5.73 28.89
C ALA A 473 19.67 4.47 28.03
N ASP A 474 18.46 3.92 28.12
CA ASP A 474 18.08 2.64 27.53
C ASP A 474 16.88 2.79 26.57
N PRO A 475 17.05 2.51 25.26
CA PRO A 475 15.99 2.67 24.25
C PRO A 475 14.81 1.70 24.45
N ARG A 476 14.93 0.66 25.28
CA ARG A 476 13.83 -0.26 25.59
C ARG A 476 12.71 0.41 26.39
N PHE A 477 13.02 1.40 27.23
CA PHE A 477 11.99 2.13 27.97
C PHE A 477 11.33 3.24 27.13
N VAL A 478 12.05 3.77 26.14
CA VAL A 478 11.48 4.60 25.06
C VAL A 478 10.49 3.78 24.23
N ALA A 479 10.87 2.55 23.85
CA ALA A 479 9.98 1.60 23.18
C ALA A 479 8.74 1.27 24.03
N LEU A 480 8.90 1.05 25.34
CA LEU A 480 7.79 0.83 26.26
C LEU A 480 6.78 1.99 26.25
N ALA A 481 7.24 3.24 26.26
CA ALA A 481 6.37 4.42 26.23
C ALA A 481 5.46 4.46 24.99
N PHE A 482 6.03 4.26 23.80
CA PHE A 482 5.29 4.16 22.54
C PHE A 482 4.32 2.96 22.52
N ILE A 483 4.75 1.80 23.05
CA ILE A 483 3.87 0.61 23.17
C ILE A 483 2.68 0.90 24.10
N THR A 484 2.89 1.61 25.21
CA THR A 484 1.82 1.99 26.14
C THR A 484 0.82 2.96 25.51
N GLN A 485 1.28 3.97 24.75
CA GLN A 485 0.39 4.83 23.96
C GLN A 485 -0.42 4.03 22.93
N ALA A 486 0.24 3.10 22.23
CA ALA A 486 -0.41 2.24 21.25
C ALA A 486 -1.48 1.33 21.89
N MET A 487 -1.20 0.74 23.06
CA MET A 487 -2.16 -0.09 23.80
C MET A 487 -3.37 0.71 24.28
N GLY A 488 -3.18 1.93 24.82
CA GLY A 488 -4.29 2.82 25.20
C GLY A 488 -5.18 3.16 23.99
N THR A 489 -4.54 3.44 22.85
CA THR A 489 -5.24 3.71 21.58
C THR A 489 -6.06 2.51 21.12
N VAL A 490 -5.47 1.30 21.11
CA VAL A 490 -6.16 0.06 20.70
C VAL A 490 -7.34 -0.25 21.63
N LEU A 491 -7.14 -0.21 22.94
CA LEU A 491 -8.18 -0.56 23.91
C LEU A 491 -9.40 0.36 23.77
N MET A 492 -9.19 1.67 23.71
CA MET A 492 -10.32 2.61 23.60
C MET A 492 -10.99 2.56 22.23
N SER A 493 -10.22 2.41 21.15
CA SER A 493 -10.79 2.27 19.80
C SER A 493 -11.66 1.02 19.66
N THR A 494 -11.24 -0.11 20.27
CA THR A 494 -11.94 -1.40 20.16
C THR A 494 -13.10 -1.56 21.14
N VAL A 495 -12.96 -1.10 22.38
CA VAL A 495 -13.97 -1.28 23.44
C VAL A 495 -14.97 -0.11 23.49
N PHE A 496 -14.51 1.13 23.25
CA PHE A 496 -15.28 2.34 23.50
C PHE A 496 -15.58 3.20 22.26
N GLY A 497 -15.13 2.82 21.06
CA GLY A 497 -15.42 3.55 19.81
C GLY A 497 -16.92 3.79 19.60
N GLY A 498 -17.74 2.73 19.68
CA GLY A 498 -19.21 2.81 19.61
C GLY A 498 -19.92 3.29 20.89
N VAL A 499 -19.15 3.74 21.89
CA VAL A 499 -19.66 4.38 23.11
C VAL A 499 -19.55 5.91 22.98
N ALA A 500 -18.51 6.42 22.33
CA ALA A 500 -18.31 7.85 22.07
C ALA A 500 -19.51 8.49 21.33
N ASP A 501 -20.04 7.83 20.29
CA ASP A 501 -21.18 8.30 19.50
C ASP A 501 -22.52 8.36 20.26
N ARG A 502 -22.60 7.82 21.48
CA ARG A 502 -23.78 7.92 22.34
C ARG A 502 -23.89 9.27 23.04
N PHE A 503 -22.78 9.99 23.16
CA PHE A 503 -22.72 11.31 23.81
C PHE A 503 -22.81 12.44 22.79
N SER A 504 -23.11 13.66 23.25
CA SER A 504 -22.97 14.84 22.40
C SER A 504 -21.48 15.11 22.16
N ARG A 505 -21.06 15.15 20.89
CA ARG A 505 -19.62 15.22 20.56
C ARG A 505 -18.96 16.50 21.08
N ARG A 506 -19.72 17.60 21.17
CA ARG A 506 -19.31 18.87 21.81
C ARG A 506 -19.01 18.68 23.30
N GLY A 507 -19.93 18.10 24.08
CA GLY A 507 -19.73 17.86 25.51
C GLY A 507 -18.58 16.87 25.77
N LEU A 508 -18.52 15.80 24.98
CA LEU A 508 -17.48 14.78 25.07
C LEU A 508 -16.08 15.34 24.78
N VAL A 509 -15.89 16.06 23.66
CA VAL A 509 -14.58 16.63 23.30
C VAL A 509 -14.12 17.69 24.31
N VAL A 510 -15.03 18.56 24.79
CA VAL A 510 -14.68 19.59 25.78
C VAL A 510 -14.27 18.96 27.11
N ALA A 511 -15.05 18.01 27.64
CA ALA A 511 -14.72 17.35 28.90
C ALA A 511 -13.39 16.57 28.81
N LEU A 512 -13.16 15.87 27.71
CA LEU A 512 -11.96 15.06 27.51
C LEU A 512 -10.68 15.89 27.32
N GLU A 513 -10.73 16.99 26.57
CA GLU A 513 -9.56 17.88 26.42
C GLU A 513 -9.25 18.62 27.73
N LEU A 514 -10.27 19.00 28.51
CA LEU A 514 -10.06 19.54 29.88
C LEU A 514 -9.45 18.48 30.83
N CYS A 515 -9.85 17.21 30.71
CA CYS A 515 -9.20 16.12 31.44
C CYS A 515 -7.72 15.94 31.04
N ARG A 516 -7.37 16.04 29.74
CA ARG A 516 -5.97 16.00 29.30
C ARG A 516 -5.17 17.17 29.87
N ALA A 517 -5.73 18.40 29.80
CA ALA A 517 -5.10 19.58 30.39
C ALA A 517 -4.86 19.39 31.90
N ALA A 518 -5.83 18.88 32.66
CA ALA A 518 -5.69 18.63 34.10
C ALA A 518 -4.61 17.57 34.42
N ILE A 519 -4.57 16.45 33.67
CA ILE A 519 -3.53 15.42 33.79
C ILE A 519 -2.14 16.01 33.53
N LEU A 520 -2.00 16.86 32.52
CA LEU A 520 -0.74 17.45 32.11
C LEU A 520 -0.25 18.54 33.07
N VAL A 521 -1.13 19.38 33.62
CA VAL A 521 -0.79 20.29 34.72
C VAL A 521 -0.34 19.51 35.96
N ALA A 522 -0.98 18.38 36.28
CA ALA A 522 -0.59 17.55 37.41
C ALA A 522 0.74 16.79 37.22
N THR A 523 1.12 16.48 35.97
CA THR A 523 2.25 15.61 35.64
C THR A 523 3.60 16.08 36.24
N PRO A 524 4.02 17.36 36.10
CA PRO A 524 5.21 17.88 36.80
C PRO A 524 5.19 17.66 38.33
N PHE A 525 4.05 17.88 38.99
CA PHE A 525 3.94 17.73 40.46
C PHE A 525 3.95 16.27 40.91
N VAL A 526 3.46 15.35 40.09
CA VAL A 526 3.48 13.90 40.36
C VAL A 526 4.87 13.30 40.10
N VAL A 527 5.58 13.76 39.08
CA VAL A 527 6.87 13.17 38.65
C VAL A 527 8.07 13.82 39.33
N ALA A 528 8.07 15.15 39.53
CA ALA A 528 9.17 15.89 40.17
C ALA A 528 8.85 16.36 41.60
N GLY A 529 7.58 16.36 42.02
CA GLY A 529 7.16 16.88 43.31
C GLY A 529 7.27 15.88 44.47
N GLY A 530 7.38 16.42 45.69
CA GLY A 530 7.60 15.64 46.92
C GLY A 530 6.43 14.77 47.40
N VAL A 531 5.31 14.69 46.67
CA VAL A 531 4.15 13.85 47.02
C VAL A 531 4.53 12.36 47.08
N MET A 532 5.52 11.96 46.29
CA MET A 532 6.13 10.62 46.29
C MET A 532 7.61 10.67 46.73
N ALA A 533 7.97 11.52 47.71
CA ALA A 533 9.36 11.70 48.16
C ALA A 533 10.05 10.42 48.70
N HIS A 534 9.28 9.39 49.06
CA HIS A 534 9.81 8.08 49.46
C HIS A 534 10.17 7.16 48.27
N VAL A 535 9.80 7.53 47.04
CA VAL A 535 10.17 6.80 45.82
C VAL A 535 11.55 7.28 45.35
N ASN A 536 12.44 6.33 45.04
CA ASN A 536 13.77 6.63 44.53
C ASN A 536 13.69 7.47 43.24
N ARG A 537 14.47 8.57 43.16
CA ARG A 537 14.53 9.44 41.97
C ARG A 537 14.85 8.67 40.69
N ALA A 538 15.64 7.60 40.78
CA ALA A 538 15.97 6.73 39.64
C ALA A 538 14.76 5.96 39.06
N THR A 539 13.64 5.85 39.79
CA THR A 539 12.44 5.11 39.36
C THR A 539 11.21 6.00 39.14
N GLN A 540 11.28 7.32 39.38
CA GLN A 540 10.15 8.24 39.23
C GLN A 540 9.59 8.30 37.79
N TRP A 541 10.43 8.05 36.78
CA TRP A 541 10.02 8.05 35.36
C TRP A 541 8.93 7.01 35.05
N TRP A 542 8.81 5.91 35.83
CA TRP A 542 7.75 4.92 35.65
C TRP A 542 6.34 5.50 35.79
N LEU A 543 6.17 6.61 36.53
CA LEU A 543 4.89 7.30 36.69
C LEU A 543 4.38 7.89 35.36
N LEU A 544 5.25 8.12 34.37
CA LEU A 544 4.87 8.57 33.04
C LEU A 544 4.12 7.48 32.23
N VAL A 545 4.34 6.19 32.54
CA VAL A 545 3.72 5.07 31.80
C VAL A 545 2.18 5.09 31.91
N PRO A 546 1.55 5.10 33.11
CA PRO A 546 0.09 5.20 33.21
C PRO A 546 -0.46 6.56 32.72
N ILE A 547 0.32 7.65 32.83
CA ILE A 547 -0.06 8.96 32.30
C ILE A 547 -0.18 8.91 30.77
N LEU A 548 0.83 8.35 30.09
CA LEU A 548 0.83 8.13 28.64
C LEU A 548 -0.32 7.23 28.18
N PHE A 549 -0.64 6.18 28.94
CA PHE A 549 -1.79 5.33 28.66
C PHE A 549 -3.10 6.14 28.68
N CYS A 550 -3.33 6.91 29.75
CA CYS A 550 -4.53 7.74 29.90
C CYS A 550 -4.65 8.81 28.82
N LEU A 551 -3.56 9.52 28.48
CA LEU A 551 -3.57 10.54 27.45
C LEU A 551 -3.87 9.96 26.06
N ALA A 552 -3.26 8.82 25.70
CA ALA A 552 -3.53 8.14 24.44
C ALA A 552 -4.96 7.57 24.39
N ALA A 553 -5.44 7.00 25.50
CA ALA A 553 -6.81 6.52 25.65
C ALA A 553 -7.85 7.64 25.41
N ILE A 554 -7.59 8.86 25.91
CA ILE A 554 -8.46 10.02 25.66
C ILE A 554 -8.37 10.48 24.20
N ASN A 555 -7.16 10.61 23.64
CA ASN A 555 -6.95 11.06 22.26
C ASN A 555 -7.67 10.15 21.24
N ALA A 556 -7.69 8.84 21.50
CA ALA A 556 -8.39 7.84 20.70
C ALA A 556 -9.93 8.00 20.67
N ILE A 557 -10.52 8.76 21.59
CA ILE A 557 -11.93 9.16 21.54
C ILE A 557 -12.08 10.53 20.87
N VAL A 558 -11.23 11.50 21.24
CA VAL A 558 -11.32 12.90 20.80
C VAL A 558 -11.15 13.04 19.28
N GLN A 559 -10.17 12.36 18.68
CA GLN A 559 -9.90 12.53 17.24
C GLN A 559 -11.01 11.97 16.34
N PRO A 560 -11.54 10.74 16.55
CA PRO A 560 -12.72 10.27 15.81
C PRO A 560 -13.95 11.17 16.01
N ALA A 561 -14.21 11.64 17.24
CA ALA A 561 -15.36 12.50 17.53
C ALA A 561 -15.30 13.85 16.78
N ARG A 562 -14.09 14.40 16.56
CA ARG A 562 -13.87 15.60 15.75
C ARG A 562 -14.07 15.34 14.26
N GLN A 563 -13.49 14.26 13.72
CA GLN A 563 -13.66 13.89 12.31
C GLN A 563 -15.13 13.58 11.97
N ALA A 564 -15.84 12.87 12.85
CA ALA A 564 -17.27 12.56 12.71
C ALA A 564 -18.20 13.79 12.81
N ALA A 565 -17.68 14.97 13.18
CA ALA A 565 -18.42 16.22 13.17
C ALA A 565 -18.29 17.02 11.87
N VAL A 566 -17.26 16.78 11.04
CA VAL A 566 -17.04 17.52 9.78
C VAL A 566 -18.25 17.47 8.84
N PRO A 567 -18.95 16.33 8.63
CA PRO A 567 -20.17 16.28 7.80
C PRO A 567 -21.33 17.16 8.29
N ASN A 568 -21.33 17.59 9.56
CA ASN A 568 -22.35 18.47 10.13
C ASN A 568 -22.01 19.96 9.95
N LEU A 569 -20.83 20.27 9.41
CA LEU A 569 -20.26 21.62 9.35
C LEU A 569 -19.90 22.10 7.93
N VAL A 570 -19.99 21.23 6.91
CA VAL A 570 -19.78 21.56 5.49
C VAL A 570 -20.80 20.84 4.60
N PRO A 571 -21.20 21.39 3.43
CA PRO A 571 -22.08 20.72 2.49
C PRO A 571 -21.52 19.38 1.98
N PRO A 572 -22.37 18.41 1.56
CA PRO A 572 -21.94 17.07 1.13
C PRO A 572 -20.79 17.05 0.11
N GLY A 573 -20.89 17.86 -0.96
CA GLY A 573 -19.85 17.98 -1.99
C GLY A 573 -18.52 18.61 -1.53
N GLN A 574 -18.44 19.07 -0.27
CA GLN A 574 -17.22 19.66 0.32
C GLN A 574 -16.57 18.73 1.37
N ILE A 575 -17.24 17.66 1.83
CA ILE A 575 -16.78 16.81 2.95
C ILE A 575 -15.38 16.21 2.69
N GLY A 576 -15.16 15.63 1.51
CA GLY A 576 -13.86 15.04 1.15
C GLY A 576 -12.71 16.05 1.22
N LYS A 577 -12.97 17.29 0.79
CA LYS A 577 -11.99 18.38 0.85
C LYS A 577 -11.80 18.92 2.26
N ALA A 578 -12.86 19.01 3.05
CA ALA A 578 -12.78 19.40 4.46
C ALA A 578 -11.95 18.41 5.30
N ASN A 579 -12.11 17.10 5.07
CA ASN A 579 -11.29 16.07 5.72
C ASN A 579 -9.81 16.15 5.30
N ALA A 580 -9.52 16.41 4.02
CA ALA A 580 -8.14 16.63 3.56
C ALA A 580 -7.49 17.88 4.20
N ILE A 581 -8.27 18.95 4.39
CA ILE A 581 -7.83 20.17 5.09
C ILE A 581 -7.49 19.84 6.56
N VAL A 582 -8.37 19.12 7.28
CA VAL A 582 -8.12 18.68 8.66
C VAL A 582 -6.83 17.89 8.78
N ALA A 583 -6.62 16.89 7.91
CA ALA A 583 -5.40 16.08 7.93
C ALA A 583 -4.13 16.93 7.70
N ALA A 584 -4.13 17.79 6.68
CA ALA A 584 -2.99 18.68 6.39
C ALA A 584 -2.70 19.66 7.54
N THR A 585 -3.74 20.19 8.19
CA THR A 585 -3.61 21.08 9.35
C THR A 585 -3.06 20.35 10.58
N THR A 586 -3.51 19.13 10.89
CA THR A 586 -2.94 18.32 11.98
C THR A 586 -1.45 18.03 11.76
N MET A 587 -1.06 17.68 10.52
CA MET A 587 0.35 17.39 10.21
C MET A 587 1.24 18.63 10.31
N LEU A 588 0.79 19.78 9.81
CA LEU A 588 1.52 21.05 9.93
C LEU A 588 1.63 21.52 11.38
N ALA A 589 0.54 21.39 12.16
CA ALA A 589 0.53 21.72 13.58
C ALA A 589 1.54 20.86 14.37
N GLY A 590 1.57 19.55 14.12
CA GLY A 590 2.53 18.63 14.74
C GLY A 590 3.99 18.99 14.42
N ALA A 591 4.28 19.35 13.16
CA ALA A 591 5.61 19.83 12.78
C ALA A 591 6.01 21.10 13.56
N VAL A 592 5.13 22.09 13.65
CA VAL A 592 5.35 23.31 14.44
C VAL A 592 5.53 22.97 15.93
N GLY A 593 4.75 22.03 16.47
CA GLY A 593 4.85 21.57 17.85
C GLY A 593 6.23 21.00 18.20
N PHE A 594 6.85 20.18 17.35
CA PHE A 594 8.22 19.71 17.58
C PHE A 594 9.25 20.86 17.58
N GLY A 595 9.07 21.86 16.70
CA GLY A 595 9.91 23.07 16.72
C GLY A 595 9.76 23.88 18.01
N VAL A 596 8.52 24.04 18.50
CA VAL A 596 8.22 24.68 19.79
C VAL A 596 8.81 23.87 20.96
N ALA A 597 8.75 22.54 20.92
CA ALA A 597 9.35 21.69 21.94
C ALA A 597 10.87 21.90 22.04
N GLY A 598 11.57 21.91 20.91
CA GLY A 598 13.01 22.17 20.85
C GLY A 598 13.37 23.56 21.39
N GLY A 599 12.63 24.60 21.00
CA GLY A 599 12.82 25.96 21.50
C GLY A 599 12.57 26.12 23.00
N LEU A 600 11.50 25.51 23.52
CA LEU A 600 11.19 25.51 24.96
C LEU A 600 12.23 24.73 25.76
N LEU A 601 12.75 23.61 25.25
CA LEU A 601 13.87 22.90 25.88
C LEU A 601 15.15 23.76 25.90
N ALA A 602 15.47 24.46 24.82
CA ALA A 602 16.64 25.34 24.77
C ALA A 602 16.55 26.51 25.77
N ILE A 603 15.35 27.11 25.93
CA ILE A 603 15.10 28.23 26.84
C ILE A 603 15.05 27.79 28.31
N PHE A 604 14.28 26.75 28.63
CA PHE A 604 13.98 26.38 30.02
C PHE A 604 14.83 25.21 30.56
N GLN A 605 15.58 24.52 29.70
CA GLN A 605 16.46 23.39 30.05
C GLN A 605 15.77 22.30 30.90
N SER A 606 14.45 22.14 30.71
CA SER A 606 13.58 21.31 31.54
C SER A 606 12.38 20.79 30.74
N PRO A 607 12.17 19.46 30.66
CA PRO A 607 11.02 18.89 29.96
C PRO A 607 9.68 19.20 30.65
N TYR A 608 9.69 19.58 31.93
CA TYR A 608 8.45 19.80 32.69
C TYR A 608 7.63 21.00 32.20
N MET A 609 8.28 22.01 31.61
CA MET A 609 7.59 23.18 31.03
C MET A 609 6.76 22.82 29.80
N LEU A 610 7.14 21.74 29.07
CA LEU A 610 6.42 21.26 27.90
C LEU A 610 5.03 20.73 28.26
N PHE A 611 4.87 20.01 29.38
CA PHE A 611 3.55 19.54 29.85
C PHE A 611 2.61 20.69 30.16
N ILE A 612 3.13 21.78 30.76
CA ILE A 612 2.35 22.97 31.10
C ILE A 612 1.94 23.73 29.83
N ALA A 613 2.86 23.86 28.86
CA ALA A 613 2.57 24.45 27.56
C ALA A 613 1.51 23.63 26.79
N ASP A 614 1.61 22.30 26.80
CA ASP A 614 0.66 21.40 26.16
C ASP A 614 -0.75 21.49 26.78
N ALA A 615 -0.82 21.49 28.12
CA ALA A 615 -2.09 21.64 28.84
C ALA A 615 -2.85 22.93 28.46
N ALA A 616 -2.12 24.02 28.20
CA ALA A 616 -2.72 25.26 27.72
C ALA A 616 -3.31 25.11 26.30
N THR A 617 -2.73 24.26 25.43
CA THR A 617 -3.29 23.98 24.10
C THR A 617 -4.64 23.25 24.19
N PHE A 618 -4.75 22.20 25.00
CA PHE A 618 -6.02 21.46 25.14
C PHE A 618 -7.10 22.29 25.84
N ALA A 619 -6.72 23.11 26.83
CA ALA A 619 -7.64 24.06 27.45
C ALA A 619 -8.18 25.09 26.44
N LEU A 620 -7.31 25.68 25.61
CA LEU A 620 -7.71 26.63 24.58
C LEU A 620 -8.55 25.97 23.46
N ALA A 621 -8.18 24.77 23.04
CA ALA A 621 -8.96 23.98 22.08
C ALA A 621 -10.35 23.64 22.63
N ALA A 622 -10.47 23.30 23.91
CA ALA A 622 -11.76 23.08 24.57
C ALA A 622 -12.63 24.35 24.57
N VAL A 623 -12.06 25.52 24.91
CA VAL A 623 -12.76 26.81 24.85
C VAL A 623 -13.28 27.13 23.45
N ILE A 624 -12.49 26.86 22.40
CA ILE A 624 -12.92 27.06 21.00
C ILE A 624 -14.05 26.09 20.63
N VAL A 625 -13.99 24.83 21.05
CA VAL A 625 -15.07 23.85 20.83
C VAL A 625 -16.35 24.20 21.60
N VAL A 626 -16.25 24.83 22.78
CA VAL A 626 -17.42 25.40 23.48
C VAL A 626 -18.14 26.45 22.62
N GLY A 627 -17.43 27.19 21.77
CA GLY A 627 -18.02 28.17 20.85
C GLY A 627 -18.81 27.58 19.67
N ILE A 628 -18.68 26.28 19.37
CA ILE A 628 -19.35 25.66 18.21
C ILE A 628 -20.77 25.21 18.63
N PRO A 629 -21.86 25.64 17.96
CA PRO A 629 -23.22 25.35 18.42
C PRO A 629 -23.55 23.85 18.53
N ASN A 630 -23.25 23.08 17.48
CA ASN A 630 -23.55 21.66 17.36
C ASN A 630 -22.43 20.92 16.62
N LEU A 631 -22.11 19.69 17.04
CA LEU A 631 -21.16 18.76 16.40
C LEU A 631 -21.78 17.38 16.11
N GLY A 632 -23.06 17.18 16.44
CA GLY A 632 -23.75 15.89 16.36
C GLY A 632 -23.37 14.90 17.46
N GLY A 633 -23.76 13.64 17.25
CA GLY A 633 -23.73 12.55 18.25
C GLY A 633 -25.14 12.08 18.63
N GLY A 634 -25.25 11.09 19.51
CA GLY A 634 -26.52 10.59 20.04
C GLY A 634 -27.21 9.49 19.21
N ILE A 635 -26.49 8.78 18.33
CA ILE A 635 -27.07 7.72 17.48
C ILE A 635 -26.37 6.38 17.74
N VAL A 636 -27.15 5.31 17.96
CA VAL A 636 -26.63 3.97 18.27
C VAL A 636 -26.65 3.08 17.02
N LYS A 637 -25.49 2.53 16.60
CA LYS A 637 -25.43 1.37 15.69
C LYS A 637 -24.30 0.37 16.00
N THR A 638 -24.66 -0.91 15.87
CA THR A 638 -23.90 -2.16 15.59
C THR A 638 -22.44 -2.36 16.07
N PRO A 639 -22.12 -3.53 16.67
CA PRO A 639 -20.77 -3.86 17.15
C PRO A 639 -19.81 -4.32 16.04
N VAL A 640 -18.50 -4.03 16.21
CA VAL A 640 -17.43 -4.32 15.24
C VAL A 640 -16.87 -5.77 15.38
N ALA A 641 -17.77 -6.76 15.48
CA ALA A 641 -17.37 -8.16 15.63
C ALA A 641 -16.97 -8.81 14.29
N GLY A 642 -15.93 -9.66 14.30
CA GLY A 642 -15.53 -10.50 13.17
C GLY A 642 -14.91 -9.78 11.96
N ALA A 643 -14.52 -8.50 12.09
CA ALA A 643 -14.07 -7.69 10.96
C ALA A 643 -12.86 -8.29 10.22
N LEU A 644 -11.85 -8.74 10.96
CA LEU A 644 -10.60 -9.26 10.42
C LEU A 644 -10.77 -10.54 9.59
N VAL A 645 -11.76 -11.38 9.94
CA VAL A 645 -12.09 -12.59 9.15
C VAL A 645 -12.67 -12.20 7.78
N ARG A 646 -13.67 -11.30 7.76
CA ARG A 646 -14.29 -10.80 6.52
C ARG A 646 -13.30 -10.08 5.60
N SER A 647 -12.34 -9.38 6.18
CA SER A 647 -11.31 -8.67 5.41
C SER A 647 -10.19 -9.58 4.90
N TRP A 648 -9.95 -10.73 5.53
CA TRP A 648 -8.97 -11.71 5.06
C TRP A 648 -9.53 -12.68 4.01
N SER A 649 -10.85 -12.84 3.92
CA SER A 649 -11.50 -13.54 2.79
C SER A 649 -11.33 -12.81 1.45
N ILE A 650 -11.30 -11.47 1.45
CA ILE A 650 -11.13 -10.66 0.24
C ILE A 650 -9.69 -10.83 -0.30
N VAL A 651 -9.52 -11.56 -1.40
CA VAL A 651 -8.20 -11.91 -1.97
C VAL A 651 -7.40 -10.66 -2.34
N ALA A 652 -8.04 -9.71 -3.04
CA ALA A 652 -7.40 -8.46 -3.48
C ALA A 652 -6.95 -7.54 -2.32
N ALA A 653 -7.54 -7.66 -1.12
CA ALA A 653 -7.16 -6.86 0.05
C ALA A 653 -5.88 -7.38 0.73
N ARG A 654 -5.57 -8.68 0.61
CA ARG A 654 -4.44 -9.33 1.28
C ARG A 654 -3.07 -8.66 1.05
N PRO A 655 -2.62 -8.31 -0.17
CA PRO A 655 -1.27 -7.79 -0.38
C PRO A 655 -1.11 -6.41 0.25
N HIS A 656 -2.16 -5.59 0.21
CA HIS A 656 -2.17 -4.26 0.80
C HIS A 656 -2.22 -4.33 2.34
N LEU A 657 -3.00 -5.24 2.94
CA LEU A 657 -2.98 -5.50 4.39
C LEU A 657 -1.61 -6.02 4.86
N VAL A 658 -1.01 -6.93 4.10
CA VAL A 658 0.32 -7.52 4.37
C VAL A 658 1.42 -6.47 4.30
N ILE A 659 1.43 -5.61 3.28
CA ILE A 659 2.36 -4.46 3.20
C ILE A 659 2.09 -3.48 4.35
N ALA A 660 0.84 -3.16 4.66
CA ALA A 660 0.50 -2.19 5.71
C ALA A 660 1.05 -2.64 7.08
N GLY A 661 0.87 -3.92 7.42
CA GLY A 661 1.47 -4.53 8.60
C GLY A 661 3.00 -4.42 8.59
N LEU A 662 3.66 -4.87 7.52
CA LEU A 662 5.12 -4.91 7.50
C LEU A 662 5.79 -3.55 7.44
N ALA A 663 5.25 -2.61 6.64
CA ALA A 663 5.73 -1.24 6.61
C ALA A 663 5.55 -0.57 7.98
N SER A 664 4.45 -0.84 8.69
CA SER A 664 4.28 -0.36 10.06
C SER A 664 5.26 -1.00 11.05
N PHE A 665 5.50 -2.31 10.97
CA PHE A 665 6.51 -2.99 11.80
C PHE A 665 7.91 -2.43 11.56
N LEU A 666 8.28 -2.23 10.30
CA LEU A 666 9.58 -1.66 9.96
C LEU A 666 9.66 -0.21 10.43
N LEU A 667 8.78 0.69 9.99
CA LEU A 667 8.82 2.11 10.35
C LEU A 667 8.86 2.34 11.86
N ALA A 668 8.17 1.52 12.66
CA ALA A 668 8.18 1.61 14.12
C ALA A 668 9.54 1.27 14.78
N ILE A 669 10.47 0.60 14.08
CA ILE A 669 11.87 0.44 14.53
C ILE A 669 12.55 1.81 14.72
N SER A 670 12.15 2.82 13.95
CA SER A 670 12.73 4.17 14.04
C SER A 670 12.40 4.90 15.36
N PHE A 671 11.27 4.60 15.99
CA PHE A 671 10.76 5.39 17.13
C PHE A 671 11.72 5.41 18.34
N PRO A 672 12.19 4.27 18.90
CA PRO A 672 13.24 4.28 19.93
C PRO A 672 14.64 4.59 19.38
N ALA A 673 14.88 4.35 18.09
CA ALA A 673 16.17 4.58 17.46
C ALA A 673 16.49 6.08 17.28
N LEU A 674 15.51 6.91 16.92
CA LEU A 674 15.70 8.33 16.61
C LEU A 674 16.15 9.14 17.84
N LEU A 675 15.56 8.86 19.01
CA LEU A 675 15.97 9.50 20.26
C LEU A 675 17.37 9.06 20.70
N ALA A 676 17.68 7.76 20.60
CA ALA A 676 19.01 7.25 20.88
C ALA A 676 20.07 7.80 19.90
N LEU A 677 19.71 8.00 18.63
CA LEU A 677 20.56 8.64 17.62
C LEU A 677 20.88 10.09 18.03
N ALA A 678 19.87 10.88 18.38
CA ALA A 678 20.05 12.27 18.81
C ALA A 678 21.03 12.40 20.00
N TYR A 679 20.88 11.56 21.02
CA TYR A 679 21.80 11.52 22.17
C TYR A 679 23.21 10.98 21.83
N SER A 680 23.34 10.13 20.82
CA SER A 680 24.65 9.67 20.33
C SER A 680 25.41 10.78 19.57
N MET A 681 24.68 11.69 18.92
CA MET A 681 25.25 12.83 18.18
C MET A 681 25.59 14.01 19.09
N THR A 682 24.72 14.32 20.07
CA THR A 682 24.90 15.40 21.03
C THR A 682 24.54 14.90 22.44
N LYS A 683 25.54 14.63 23.28
CA LYS A 683 25.31 14.03 24.62
C LYS A 683 24.61 14.96 25.61
N GLN A 684 24.82 16.27 25.50
CA GLN A 684 24.18 17.26 26.38
C GLN A 684 22.82 17.69 25.81
N ASP A 685 22.78 18.16 24.56
CA ASP A 685 21.57 18.68 23.91
C ASP A 685 20.67 17.61 23.25
N GLY A 686 20.82 16.33 23.60
CA GLY A 686 20.16 15.20 22.92
C GLY A 686 18.64 15.33 22.76
N GLY A 687 17.94 15.92 23.75
CA GLY A 687 16.50 16.19 23.66
C GLY A 687 16.13 17.35 22.70
N GLN A 688 16.99 18.37 22.58
CA GLN A 688 16.83 19.45 21.60
C GLN A 688 17.06 18.88 20.19
N THR A 689 18.15 18.11 20.00
CA THR A 689 18.48 17.43 18.74
C THR A 689 17.38 16.46 18.30
N TYR A 690 16.77 15.71 19.22
CA TYR A 690 15.61 14.86 18.92
C TYR A 690 14.42 15.69 18.39
N SER A 691 14.11 16.80 19.07
CA SER A 691 13.02 17.71 18.67
C SER A 691 13.25 18.33 17.28
N ILE A 692 14.50 18.68 16.95
CA ILE A 692 14.90 19.19 15.63
C ILE A 692 14.75 18.10 14.56
N LEU A 693 15.15 16.86 14.84
CA LEU A 693 15.02 15.75 13.88
C LEU A 693 13.55 15.36 13.64
N GLU A 694 12.69 15.37 14.66
CA GLU A 694 11.25 15.15 14.51
C GLU A 694 10.54 16.30 13.77
N LEU A 695 10.96 17.56 13.98
CA LEU A 695 10.53 18.68 13.15
C LEU A 695 10.88 18.45 11.67
N VAL A 696 12.14 18.10 11.39
CA VAL A 696 12.63 17.86 10.02
C VAL A 696 11.89 16.68 9.36
N LEU A 697 11.67 15.59 10.10
CA LEU A 697 10.83 14.47 9.68
C LEU A 697 9.40 14.95 9.37
N SER A 698 8.76 15.65 10.31
CA SER A 698 7.35 16.07 10.18
C SER A 698 7.12 17.02 8.99
N VAL A 699 8.04 17.96 8.74
CA VAL A 699 7.99 18.84 7.57
C VAL A 699 8.15 18.03 6.27
N GLY A 700 9.02 17.01 6.24
CA GLY A 700 9.17 16.15 5.07
C GLY A 700 7.98 15.21 4.83
N VAL A 701 7.32 14.68 5.87
CA VAL A 701 6.03 13.97 5.72
C VAL A 701 4.95 14.92 5.18
N PHE A 702 4.90 16.17 5.65
CA PHE A 702 3.96 17.18 5.11
C PHE A 702 4.22 17.48 3.62
N VAL A 703 5.49 17.72 3.23
CA VAL A 703 5.88 17.92 1.83
C VAL A 703 5.55 16.68 0.98
N GLY A 704 5.81 15.48 1.48
CA GLY A 704 5.45 14.22 0.83
C GLY A 704 3.94 14.09 0.59
N SER A 705 3.08 14.42 1.57
CA SER A 705 1.62 14.43 1.40
C SER A 705 1.17 15.42 0.32
N VAL A 706 1.75 16.62 0.29
CA VAL A 706 1.44 17.64 -0.74
C VAL A 706 1.92 17.21 -2.12
N ALA A 707 3.07 16.51 -2.22
CA ALA A 707 3.56 15.96 -3.47
C ALA A 707 2.67 14.83 -3.99
N VAL A 708 2.27 13.89 -3.11
CA VAL A 708 1.34 12.79 -3.44
C VAL A 708 0.04 13.33 -4.04
N SER A 709 -0.55 14.38 -3.45
CA SER A 709 -1.85 14.93 -3.89
C SER A 709 -1.85 15.60 -5.29
N ARG A 710 -0.76 15.49 -6.05
CA ARG A 710 -0.60 16.04 -7.41
C ARG A 710 -0.39 14.98 -8.50
N TYR A 711 -0.38 13.69 -8.17
CA TYR A 711 -0.21 12.61 -9.15
C TYR A 711 -1.54 11.92 -9.47
N ALA A 712 -1.81 11.65 -10.75
CA ALA A 712 -3.02 10.95 -11.18
C ALA A 712 -3.07 9.48 -10.70
N ALA A 713 -1.94 8.76 -10.78
CA ALA A 713 -1.85 7.31 -10.54
C ALA A 713 -1.55 6.92 -9.08
N ILE A 714 -2.29 7.48 -8.11
CA ILE A 714 -2.20 7.12 -6.69
C ILE A 714 -3.01 5.82 -6.46
N GLY A 715 -2.35 4.77 -5.98
CA GLY A 715 -2.98 3.47 -5.69
C GLY A 715 -2.18 2.28 -6.21
N SER A 716 -1.33 2.45 -7.22
CA SER A 716 -0.56 1.32 -7.75
C SER A 716 0.42 0.75 -6.71
N MET A 717 0.67 -0.56 -6.77
CA MET A 717 1.70 -1.22 -5.96
C MET A 717 3.12 -0.72 -6.28
N ARG A 718 3.34 -0.15 -7.47
CA ARG A 718 4.58 0.59 -7.80
C ARG A 718 4.70 1.88 -7.00
N THR A 719 3.61 2.63 -6.84
CA THR A 719 3.56 3.87 -6.06
C THR A 719 3.85 3.57 -4.58
N VAL A 720 3.21 2.54 -4.04
CA VAL A 720 3.50 1.97 -2.70
C VAL A 720 4.98 1.64 -2.56
N GLY A 721 5.54 0.87 -3.51
CA GLY A 721 6.93 0.47 -3.48
C GLY A 721 7.93 1.62 -3.67
N ALA A 722 7.61 2.65 -4.46
CA ALA A 722 8.45 3.83 -4.61
C ALA A 722 8.57 4.62 -3.30
N GLY A 723 7.48 4.78 -2.55
CA GLY A 723 7.50 5.40 -1.22
C GLY A 723 8.34 4.61 -0.21
N LEU A 724 8.18 3.28 -0.19
CA LEU A 724 9.00 2.40 0.64
C LEU A 724 10.48 2.41 0.22
N MET A 725 10.78 2.48 -1.07
CA MET A 725 12.16 2.55 -1.60
C MET A 725 12.85 3.82 -1.15
N LEU A 726 12.17 4.97 -1.27
CA LEU A 726 12.69 6.26 -0.86
C LEU A 726 12.97 6.30 0.65
N THR A 727 12.02 5.85 1.46
CA THR A 727 12.19 5.75 2.92
C THR A 727 13.34 4.80 3.29
N GLY A 728 13.42 3.65 2.60
CA GLY A 728 14.41 2.62 2.88
C GLY A 728 15.83 3.01 2.51
N ALA A 729 16.05 3.53 1.30
CA ALA A 729 17.36 3.93 0.81
C ALA A 729 17.97 5.05 1.67
N PHE A 730 17.17 6.04 2.07
CA PHE A 730 17.66 7.11 2.95
C PHE A 730 17.75 6.68 4.43
N SER A 731 16.98 5.69 4.88
CA SER A 731 17.22 5.04 6.18
C SER A 731 18.55 4.27 6.20
N VAL A 732 18.93 3.62 5.09
CA VAL A 732 20.28 3.05 4.91
C VAL A 732 21.34 4.15 4.91
N ALA A 733 21.08 5.32 4.31
CA ALA A 733 22.00 6.46 4.38
C ALA A 733 22.24 6.94 5.83
N ILE A 734 21.18 7.03 6.66
CA ILE A 734 21.29 7.38 8.09
C ILE A 734 22.20 6.39 8.84
N ALA A 735 22.18 5.10 8.49
CA ALA A 735 23.01 4.08 9.13
C ALA A 735 24.52 4.29 8.96
N PHE A 736 24.97 5.04 7.94
CA PHE A 736 26.37 5.41 7.73
C PHE A 736 26.82 6.66 8.51
N GLY A 737 25.91 7.34 9.23
CA GLY A 737 26.01 8.72 9.74
C GLY A 737 27.41 9.24 10.08
N PRO A 738 27.87 10.29 9.36
CA PRO A 738 27.83 11.64 9.93
C PRO A 738 27.52 12.74 8.89
N PRO A 739 27.41 14.04 9.28
CA PRO A 739 27.12 14.61 10.61
C PRO A 739 25.62 14.87 10.78
N VAL A 740 25.21 15.67 11.79
CA VAL A 740 23.79 16.02 12.07
C VAL A 740 23.06 16.55 10.84
N ALA A 741 23.68 17.46 10.06
CA ALA A 741 23.07 18.01 8.85
C ALA A 741 22.79 16.96 7.76
N PHE A 742 23.66 15.94 7.62
CA PHE A 742 23.44 14.84 6.69
C PHE A 742 22.34 13.89 7.16
N VAL A 743 22.33 13.55 8.46
CA VAL A 743 21.24 12.74 9.05
C VAL A 743 19.90 13.46 8.94
N ALA A 744 19.84 14.77 9.20
CA ALA A 744 18.64 15.58 9.02
C ALA A 744 18.17 15.60 7.55
N LEU A 745 19.07 15.82 6.58
CA LEU A 745 18.75 15.78 5.16
C LEU A 745 18.26 14.40 4.70
N ALA A 746 18.91 13.33 5.16
CA ALA A 746 18.49 11.96 4.86
C ALA A 746 17.12 11.63 5.50
N LEU A 747 16.87 12.06 6.74
CA LEU A 747 15.60 11.88 7.43
C LEU A 747 14.46 12.66 6.76
N PHE A 748 14.74 13.89 6.31
CA PHE A 748 13.81 14.70 5.50
C PHE A 748 13.40 13.96 4.23
N ILE A 749 14.36 13.51 3.42
CA ILE A 749 14.07 12.81 2.15
C ILE A 749 13.42 11.45 2.40
N ALA A 750 13.85 10.70 3.42
CA ALA A 750 13.21 9.43 3.80
C ALA A 750 11.73 9.63 4.15
N SER A 751 11.41 10.70 4.90
CA SER A 751 10.06 10.96 5.39
C SER A 751 9.05 11.30 4.27
N PHE A 752 9.50 11.74 3.10
CA PHE A 752 8.65 11.89 1.90
C PHE A 752 8.03 10.55 1.48
N GLY A 753 8.76 9.45 1.69
CA GLY A 753 8.35 8.11 1.26
C GLY A 753 7.20 7.53 2.08
N ASN A 754 7.04 7.94 3.35
CA ASN A 754 5.97 7.49 4.23
C ASN A 754 4.56 7.83 3.71
N PRO A 755 4.19 9.09 3.38
CA PRO A 755 2.88 9.40 2.81
C PRO A 755 2.68 8.81 1.41
N ILE A 756 3.73 8.72 0.59
CA ILE A 756 3.68 8.04 -0.73
C ILE A 756 3.26 6.57 -0.55
N TYR A 757 3.88 5.87 0.39
CA TYR A 757 3.48 4.52 0.80
C TYR A 757 2.05 4.51 1.36
N ALA A 758 1.78 5.30 2.40
CA ALA A 758 0.63 5.14 3.25
C ALA A 758 -0.68 5.50 2.55
N VAL A 759 -0.68 6.56 1.72
CA VAL A 759 -1.84 6.97 0.92
C VAL A 759 -2.09 5.94 -0.19
N ALA A 760 -1.08 5.61 -1.01
CA ALA A 760 -1.27 4.64 -2.11
C ALA A 760 -1.71 3.26 -1.58
N ASN A 761 -1.16 2.79 -0.45
CA ASN A 761 -1.56 1.55 0.20
C ASN A 761 -3.00 1.61 0.73
N GLN A 762 -3.43 2.76 1.26
CA GLN A 762 -4.78 2.94 1.78
C GLN A 762 -5.82 3.04 0.64
N THR A 763 -5.53 3.79 -0.41
CA THR A 763 -6.37 3.91 -1.62
C THR A 763 -6.60 2.53 -2.26
N ALA A 764 -5.52 1.81 -2.57
CA ALA A 764 -5.61 0.48 -3.18
C ALA A 764 -6.42 -0.52 -2.34
N LEU A 765 -6.32 -0.42 -1.00
CA LEU A 765 -7.07 -1.27 -0.08
C LEU A 765 -8.56 -0.91 0.02
N ILE A 766 -8.94 0.34 -0.28
CA ILE A 766 -10.36 0.77 -0.41
C ILE A 766 -10.93 0.30 -1.75
N GLU A 767 -10.13 0.38 -2.81
CA GLU A 767 -10.50 -0.04 -4.17
C GLU A 767 -10.65 -1.56 -4.26
N ALA A 768 -9.77 -2.31 -3.57
CA ALA A 768 -9.87 -3.76 -3.40
C ALA A 768 -11.03 -4.23 -2.48
N ALA A 769 -11.86 -3.32 -1.96
CA ALA A 769 -12.92 -3.62 -1.00
C ALA A 769 -14.28 -3.05 -1.41
N ASP A 770 -15.30 -3.90 -1.38
CA ASP A 770 -16.67 -3.56 -1.77
C ASP A 770 -17.26 -2.50 -0.82
N PRO A 771 -18.20 -1.64 -1.27
CA PRO A 771 -18.75 -0.55 -0.45
C PRO A 771 -19.27 -0.98 0.94
N THR A 772 -19.86 -2.17 1.03
CA THR A 772 -20.34 -2.83 2.26
C THR A 772 -19.21 -3.26 3.19
N ASN A 773 -18.05 -3.63 2.63
CA ASN A 773 -16.90 -4.21 3.33
C ASN A 773 -15.81 -3.19 3.71
N ARG A 774 -15.74 -2.02 3.05
CA ARG A 774 -14.70 -0.97 3.27
C ARG A 774 -14.44 -0.64 4.74
N GLY A 775 -15.49 -0.47 5.54
CA GLY A 775 -15.37 -0.20 6.98
C GLY A 775 -14.72 -1.36 7.77
N SER A 776 -15.09 -2.60 7.43
CA SER A 776 -14.49 -3.82 7.99
C SER A 776 -13.01 -3.92 7.61
N VAL A 777 -12.68 -3.61 6.35
CA VAL A 777 -11.31 -3.63 5.83
C VAL A 777 -10.43 -2.57 6.48
N MET A 778 -10.92 -1.35 6.71
CA MET A 778 -10.15 -0.33 7.41
C MET A 778 -9.98 -0.60 8.90
N ALA A 779 -11.00 -1.14 9.59
CA ALA A 779 -10.83 -1.61 10.97
C ALA A 779 -9.77 -2.73 11.07
N SER A 780 -9.73 -3.64 10.09
CA SER A 780 -8.75 -4.73 10.01
C SER A 780 -7.35 -4.22 9.69
N ARG A 781 -7.22 -3.26 8.76
CA ARG A 781 -5.95 -2.57 8.46
C ARG A 781 -5.41 -1.90 9.72
N PHE A 782 -6.25 -1.14 10.43
CA PHE A 782 -5.88 -0.44 11.65
C PHE A 782 -5.37 -1.42 12.73
N GLY A 783 -6.11 -2.51 12.99
CA GLY A 783 -5.67 -3.54 13.95
C GLY A 783 -4.34 -4.20 13.58
N ILE A 784 -4.14 -4.52 12.29
CA ILE A 784 -2.88 -5.10 11.78
C ILE A 784 -1.73 -4.11 11.89
N VAL A 785 -1.91 -2.87 11.41
CA VAL A 785 -0.92 -1.79 11.48
C VAL A 785 -0.51 -1.51 12.93
N GLN A 786 -1.47 -1.36 13.84
CA GLN A 786 -1.17 -1.01 15.23
C GLN A 786 -0.50 -2.15 15.99
N THR A 787 -0.90 -3.40 15.76
CA THR A 787 -0.24 -4.60 16.34
C THR A 787 1.19 -4.74 15.81
N ALA A 788 1.37 -4.53 14.50
CA ALA A 788 2.68 -4.59 13.87
C ALA A 788 3.61 -3.45 14.34
N SER A 789 3.07 -2.23 14.54
CA SER A 789 3.77 -1.09 15.14
C SER A 789 4.27 -1.39 16.56
N ILE A 790 3.44 -2.01 17.42
CA ILE A 790 3.84 -2.44 18.77
C ILE A 790 5.03 -3.41 18.71
N LEU A 791 4.96 -4.42 17.85
CA LEU A 791 6.06 -5.40 17.68
C LEU A 791 7.32 -4.75 17.09
N GLY A 792 7.16 -3.86 16.12
CA GLY A 792 8.25 -3.12 15.48
C GLY A 792 8.98 -2.19 16.44
N THR A 793 8.22 -1.48 17.28
CA THR A 793 8.73 -0.64 18.37
C THR A 793 9.54 -1.47 19.38
N ALA A 794 9.03 -2.64 19.80
CA ALA A 794 9.72 -3.53 20.72
C ALA A 794 11.04 -4.06 20.13
N VAL A 795 11.03 -4.49 18.86
CA VAL A 795 12.24 -4.90 18.14
C VAL A 795 13.20 -3.72 17.98
N GLY A 796 12.71 -2.52 17.67
CA GLY A 796 13.51 -1.31 17.58
C GLY A 796 14.27 -1.00 18.88
N GLY A 797 13.62 -1.14 20.04
CA GLY A 797 14.27 -0.94 21.34
C GLY A 797 15.41 -1.95 21.58
N LEU A 798 15.20 -3.22 21.23
CA LEU A 798 16.20 -4.28 21.36
C LEU A 798 17.37 -4.11 20.37
N VAL A 799 17.07 -3.84 19.09
CA VAL A 799 18.09 -3.65 18.04
C VAL A 799 18.91 -2.38 18.29
N THR A 800 18.28 -1.30 18.75
CA THR A 800 18.98 -0.05 19.12
C THR A 800 19.91 -0.27 20.30
N LEU A 801 19.53 -1.08 21.29
CA LEU A 801 20.41 -1.42 22.42
C LEU A 801 21.59 -2.30 21.99
N GLN A 802 21.36 -3.30 21.14
CA GLN A 802 22.39 -4.28 20.75
C GLN A 802 23.33 -3.80 19.65
N PHE A 803 22.83 -3.02 18.69
CA PHE A 803 23.55 -2.64 17.46
C PHE A 803 23.65 -1.11 17.26
N THR A 804 23.32 -0.31 18.28
CA THR A 804 23.15 1.15 18.23
C THR A 804 22.02 1.62 17.31
N ALA A 805 21.68 2.92 17.39
CA ALA A 805 20.67 3.51 16.52
C ALA A 805 21.02 3.39 15.03
N SER A 806 22.29 3.49 14.64
CA SER A 806 22.74 3.28 13.26
C SER A 806 22.44 1.86 12.77
N GLY A 807 22.62 0.84 13.64
CA GLY A 807 22.24 -0.54 13.34
C GLY A 807 20.73 -0.70 13.17
N ALA A 808 19.92 -0.03 13.99
CA ALA A 808 18.46 -0.03 13.86
C ALA A 808 18.01 0.64 12.54
N TYR A 809 18.58 1.78 12.16
CA TYR A 809 18.33 2.42 10.86
C TYR A 809 18.81 1.57 9.67
N GLY A 810 19.90 0.80 9.84
CA GLY A 810 20.36 -0.16 8.84
C GLY A 810 19.37 -1.31 8.62
N VAL A 811 18.91 -1.96 9.70
CA VAL A 811 17.89 -3.03 9.65
C VAL A 811 16.57 -2.51 9.06
N LEU A 812 16.13 -1.33 9.51
CA LEU A 812 14.96 -0.63 8.99
C LEU A 812 15.08 -0.37 7.48
N GLY A 813 16.14 0.32 7.05
CA GLY A 813 16.29 0.78 5.69
C GLY A 813 16.42 -0.36 4.69
N VAL A 814 17.22 -1.37 5.03
CA VAL A 814 17.32 -2.61 4.27
C VAL A 814 15.96 -3.30 4.18
N GLY A 815 15.25 -3.46 5.31
CA GLY A 815 13.90 -4.02 5.38
C GLY A 815 12.89 -3.33 4.46
N LEU A 816 12.92 -1.99 4.42
CA LEU A 816 12.04 -1.19 3.57
C LEU A 816 12.41 -1.27 2.08
N VAL A 817 13.71 -1.30 1.73
CA VAL A 817 14.16 -1.54 0.35
C VAL A 817 13.68 -2.91 -0.16
N ILE A 818 13.67 -3.94 0.69
CA ILE A 818 13.17 -5.27 0.35
C ILE A 818 11.65 -5.24 0.12
N LEU A 819 10.90 -4.63 1.04
CA LEU A 819 9.44 -4.49 0.92
C LEU A 819 9.05 -3.64 -0.30
N ALA A 820 9.88 -2.66 -0.64
CA ALA A 820 9.77 -1.85 -1.85
C ALA A 820 10.00 -2.67 -3.12
N LEU A 821 11.06 -3.48 -3.19
CA LEU A 821 11.31 -4.37 -4.32
C LEU A 821 10.16 -5.38 -4.50
N TYR A 822 9.64 -5.93 -3.40
CA TYR A 822 8.43 -6.75 -3.40
C TYR A 822 7.23 -5.99 -3.98
N ALA A 823 6.93 -4.78 -3.49
CA ALA A 823 5.78 -4.01 -3.95
C ALA A 823 5.91 -3.55 -5.42
N ILE A 824 7.10 -3.11 -5.86
CA ILE A 824 7.40 -2.75 -7.25
C ILE A 824 7.20 -3.96 -8.18
N ALA A 825 7.65 -5.14 -7.78
CA ALA A 825 7.57 -6.36 -8.59
C ALA A 825 6.16 -6.96 -8.62
N ALA A 826 5.44 -6.95 -7.49
CA ALA A 826 4.00 -7.22 -7.44
C ALA A 826 3.19 -6.18 -8.22
N GLY A 827 3.73 -4.96 -8.40
CA GLY A 827 3.14 -3.88 -9.19
C GLY A 827 3.35 -3.96 -10.71
N ARG A 828 3.75 -5.09 -11.29
CA ARG A 828 3.68 -5.26 -12.76
C ARG A 828 2.26 -5.67 -13.17
N SER A 829 1.59 -4.79 -13.91
CA SER A 829 0.15 -4.79 -14.24
C SER A 829 -0.78 -4.63 -13.03
N THR A 830 -0.78 -3.43 -12.43
CA THR A 830 -1.87 -2.93 -11.56
C THR A 830 -2.36 -1.55 -12.01
N THR A 831 -2.44 -1.39 -13.33
CA THR A 831 -3.31 -0.45 -14.07
C THR A 831 -3.76 -1.24 -15.32
N ASN A 832 -4.94 -1.84 -15.38
CA ASN A 832 -5.99 -1.95 -14.35
C ASN A 832 -6.37 -3.43 -14.06
N PRO A 833 -6.82 -3.77 -12.84
CA PRO A 833 -7.71 -4.90 -12.64
C PRO A 833 -9.11 -4.49 -13.08
N LEU A 834 -9.81 -5.32 -13.84
CA LEU A 834 -11.10 -4.91 -14.39
C LEU A 834 -12.22 -4.76 -13.35
N HIS A 835 -11.98 -5.12 -12.08
CA HIS A 835 -12.77 -4.67 -10.92
C HIS A 835 -12.32 -5.26 -9.55
N GLY A 836 -12.96 -4.83 -8.45
CA GLY A 836 -13.10 -5.55 -7.17
C GLY A 836 -14.28 -6.57 -7.13
N ALA A 837 -14.59 -7.15 -5.96
CA ALA A 837 -15.28 -8.45 -5.86
C ALA A 837 -16.83 -8.45 -6.05
N ALA A 838 -17.52 -7.33 -5.84
CA ALA A 838 -19.00 -7.26 -5.79
C ALA A 838 -19.78 -7.88 -6.98
N TYR A 839 -19.18 -8.03 -8.16
CA TYR A 839 -19.81 -8.63 -9.35
C TYR A 839 -19.96 -10.15 -9.26
N GLU A 840 -18.98 -10.86 -8.69
CA GLU A 840 -19.09 -12.33 -8.51
C GLU A 840 -20.22 -12.66 -7.53
N GLU A 841 -20.47 -11.79 -6.55
CA GLU A 841 -21.55 -11.93 -5.57
C GLU A 841 -22.93 -11.61 -6.18
N ALA A 842 -23.01 -10.67 -7.14
CA ALA A 842 -24.23 -10.38 -7.90
C ALA A 842 -24.60 -11.48 -8.91
N ALA A 843 -23.62 -12.00 -9.66
CA ALA A 843 -23.81 -13.08 -10.63
C ALA A 843 -24.35 -14.37 -9.97
N LEU A 844 -23.93 -14.65 -8.72
CA LEU A 844 -24.42 -15.77 -7.92
C LEU A 844 -25.84 -15.60 -7.34
N GLN A 845 -26.44 -14.40 -7.44
CA GLN A 845 -27.86 -14.20 -7.14
C GLN A 845 -28.75 -14.40 -8.36
N GLN A 846 -28.35 -13.87 -9.53
CA GLN A 846 -29.10 -14.09 -10.79
C GLN A 846 -29.08 -15.57 -11.22
N ALA A 847 -28.04 -16.34 -10.85
CA ALA A 847 -28.02 -17.80 -11.06
C ALA A 847 -28.99 -18.61 -10.16
N LYS A 848 -29.93 -17.95 -9.46
CA LYS A 848 -30.92 -18.57 -8.55
C LYS A 848 -32.36 -18.06 -8.77
N THR A 849 -32.60 -17.32 -9.84
CA THR A 849 -33.90 -16.74 -10.24
C THR A 849 -34.16 -17.01 -11.71
#